data_AF-A0A4P9XPV7-F1
#
_entry.id   AF-A0A4P9XPV7-F1
#
_cell.length_a   1.000
_cell.length_b   1.000
_cell.length_c   1.000
_cell.angle_alpha   90.00
_cell.angle_beta   90.00
_cell.angle_gamma   90.00
#
_symmetry.space_group_name_H-M   'P 1'
#
loop_
_entity.id
_entity.type
_entity.pdbx_description
1 polymer ?
#
loop_
_entity_poly.entity_id
_entity_poly.type
_entity_poly.pdbx_seq_one_letter_code
_entity_poly.pdbx_strand_id
1 'polypeptide(L)'
;PEYCVRVRKVVITPTKMYVLDPVVELSNAILRNFNLHADRLLRVQFLDESFYGIQGDERSTQLLNQLFTILLRGIRIGGRFYEFLAFSSSQLREFGCWFIAPEEGANGITAEQVRTWLGDFSDIDIIGKFAARMGQRFSSTHAVLELRNEDFKETPECIATLTNTTYSDGVGRMSCGVARHVQQALELPEMPSAVQFRLGGCKGVFTLHRPLLGECVEYRDSQHKFKSPHRILEVICTSSYTVGSLNRQIIMLLLALGISDTVILGRMEEAIGRLDRALENRESARYELLRSVDEYKVVPRLLAMIQAGLMERNDLYVANMLRVFRACRMREIKKKAKIAIDESVMLIGVMDELGVLGPNEIFVRFDDPAREEPRVVTGRCAVTRNPCLHPGDIRVLDAVDKPQLHYLKNVIVFNQKSDRSIPNMCAGGDLDGDIYTCIWDAKLVPETMYEPMDYTAPKPNRKPNVSVEDVKKFFVNYIVNNNLGIIDNAHLAWADQLKDGVRNGKCIKLAELHSLAVDFPKTGVPARMERRLRPRSYPHFMEKPDKAMYKSDSVVGKIYDRATECKFEPITTVELDEWLLEDGHELYHDEARDLKRQYDEAILSVMSQFGIASEWEVVSGWIIQYNSLLNKRDFHLREQVMNLVDGIVRKFRKSFEEEFVEQHEESSDPNNPTFTPAVNVRLEDLAARGPANTRPITQPSTAPTFSPEDREAMRRKASAWYYVAYAQEEREAEGAHGDMFSFPWIMHDHLCEIAKIRREAENSATFNVLYAADGAAPRDDC
;
A
#
# COMPACT_ATOMS: atom_id res chain seq x y z
N PRO A 1 14.47 -7.58 -6.92
CA PRO A 1 14.11 -6.70 -8.06
C PRO A 1 15.08 -5.51 -8.15
N GLU A 2 15.36 -5.00 -9.35
CA GLU A 2 16.28 -3.88 -9.57
C GLU A 2 15.82 -2.58 -8.88
N TYR A 3 14.52 -2.44 -8.63
CA TYR A 3 13.94 -1.30 -7.93
C TYR A 3 13.97 -1.41 -6.39
N CYS A 4 14.53 -2.48 -5.81
CA CYS A 4 14.69 -2.64 -4.36
C CYS A 4 16.16 -2.59 -3.96
N VAL A 5 16.44 -2.09 -2.76
CA VAL A 5 17.79 -1.93 -2.22
C VAL A 5 17.84 -2.38 -0.77
N ARG A 6 18.98 -2.94 -0.35
CA ARG A 6 19.22 -3.29 1.06
C ARG A 6 19.67 -2.05 1.83
N VAL A 7 18.87 -1.64 2.79
CA VAL A 7 19.10 -0.44 3.60
C VAL A 7 19.53 -0.85 5.01
N ARG A 8 20.64 -0.29 5.49
CA ARG A 8 21.09 -0.46 6.88
C ARG A 8 20.18 0.35 7.81
N LYS A 9 19.74 -0.25 8.92
CA LYS A 9 18.82 0.38 9.86
C LYS A 9 19.32 0.29 11.30
N VAL A 10 19.18 1.39 12.04
CA VAL A 10 19.45 1.47 13.47
C VAL A 10 18.24 2.07 14.19
N VAL A 11 17.88 1.45 15.30
CA VAL A 11 16.87 1.98 16.22
C VAL A 11 17.57 2.49 17.47
N ILE A 12 17.27 3.73 17.86
CA ILE A 12 17.78 4.37 19.05
C ILE A 12 16.63 4.57 20.02
N THR A 13 16.82 4.07 21.24
CA THR A 13 15.93 4.24 22.38
C THR A 13 16.61 5.11 23.44
N PRO A 14 15.89 5.58 24.47
CA PRO A 14 16.50 6.35 25.55
C PRO A 14 17.74 5.67 26.16
N THR A 15 17.71 4.34 26.30
CA THR A 15 18.77 3.59 26.99
C THR A 15 19.66 2.75 26.08
N LYS A 16 19.21 2.39 24.86
CA LYS A 16 19.90 1.43 23.98
C LYS A 16 19.94 1.85 22.51
N MET A 17 20.96 1.36 21.81
CA MET A 17 21.05 1.39 20.34
C MET A 17 20.98 -0.04 19.81
N TYR A 18 20.05 -0.29 18.89
CA TYR A 18 19.84 -1.56 18.22
C TYR A 18 20.31 -1.45 16.77
N VAL A 19 21.35 -2.20 16.42
CA VAL A 19 21.81 -2.34 15.04
C VAL A 19 21.04 -3.51 14.43
N LEU A 20 20.24 -3.24 13.41
CA LEU A 20 19.40 -4.24 12.76
C LEU A 20 20.07 -4.77 11.49
N ASP A 21 19.67 -5.97 11.07
CA ASP A 21 20.05 -6.50 9.77
C ASP A 21 19.54 -5.59 8.64
N PRO A 22 20.27 -5.49 7.51
CA PRO A 22 19.83 -4.71 6.37
C PRO A 22 18.46 -5.18 5.84
N VAL A 23 17.50 -4.27 5.73
CA VAL A 23 16.14 -4.55 5.26
C VAL A 23 16.04 -4.22 3.77
N VAL A 24 15.35 -5.06 3.00
CA VAL A 24 15.03 -4.75 1.60
C VAL A 24 13.89 -3.74 1.58
N GLU A 25 14.14 -2.56 1.03
CA GLU A 25 13.15 -1.50 0.85
C GLU A 25 13.07 -1.10 -0.62
N LEU A 26 11.93 -0.55 -1.03
CA LEU A 26 11.78 0.04 -2.34
C LEU A 26 12.70 1.27 -2.47
N SER A 27 13.46 1.31 -3.56
CA SER A 27 14.52 2.29 -3.76
C SER A 27 13.97 3.72 -3.89
N ASN A 28 14.84 4.69 -3.66
CA ASN A 28 14.56 6.11 -3.83
C ASN A 28 15.66 6.77 -4.66
N ALA A 29 15.47 8.05 -5.00
CA ALA A 29 16.39 8.78 -5.87
C ALA A 29 17.84 8.77 -5.37
N ILE A 30 18.01 8.87 -4.05
CA ILE A 30 19.32 8.92 -3.39
C ILE A 30 20.00 7.57 -3.44
N LEU A 31 19.28 6.50 -3.11
CA LEU A 31 19.80 5.14 -3.13
C LEU A 31 20.16 4.70 -4.56
N ARG A 32 19.40 5.13 -5.57
CA ARG A 32 19.74 4.90 -6.99
C ARG A 32 20.99 5.66 -7.42
N ASN A 33 21.05 6.97 -7.15
CA ASN A 33 22.16 7.81 -7.60
C ASN A 33 23.47 7.50 -6.89
N PHE A 34 23.41 7.16 -5.60
CA PHE A 34 24.57 6.87 -4.75
C PHE A 34 24.68 5.38 -4.43
N ASN A 35 24.28 4.50 -5.35
CA ASN A 35 24.26 3.05 -5.13
C ASN A 35 25.64 2.47 -4.74
N LEU A 36 26.72 3.00 -5.33
CA LEU A 36 28.10 2.62 -4.97
C LEU A 36 28.46 2.92 -3.51
N HIS A 37 27.71 3.81 -2.87
CA HIS A 37 27.86 4.19 -1.46
C HIS A 37 26.63 3.80 -0.62
N ALA A 38 25.80 2.88 -1.10
CA ALA A 38 24.58 2.46 -0.39
C ALA A 38 24.90 1.93 1.03
N ASP A 39 26.05 1.29 1.20
CA ASP A 39 26.53 0.79 2.49
C ASP A 39 26.94 1.92 3.47
N ARG A 40 27.12 3.16 2.98
CA ARG A 40 27.40 4.34 3.80
C ARG A 40 26.14 5.07 4.24
N LEU A 41 24.98 4.75 3.67
CA LEU A 41 23.70 5.31 4.07
C LEU A 41 23.08 4.49 5.20
N LEU A 42 22.54 5.18 6.19
CA LEU A 42 21.98 4.58 7.39
C LEU A 42 20.63 5.19 7.75
N ARG A 43 19.59 4.35 7.84
CA ARG A 43 18.28 4.77 8.35
C ARG A 43 18.31 4.71 9.88
N VAL A 44 18.05 5.84 10.54
CA VAL A 44 18.04 5.95 12.01
C VAL A 44 16.62 6.29 12.47
N GLN A 45 16.11 5.54 13.45
CA GLN A 45 14.78 5.74 14.01
C GLN A 45 14.84 5.91 15.53
N PHE A 46 14.18 6.93 16.06
CA PHE A 46 14.15 7.26 17.49
C PHE A 46 12.84 6.82 18.12
N LEU A 47 12.89 5.82 19.00
CA LEU A 47 11.74 5.16 19.59
C LEU A 47 11.86 5.10 21.12
N ASP A 48 10.79 4.77 21.83
CA ASP A 48 10.87 4.38 23.23
C ASP A 48 11.35 2.92 23.38
N GLU A 49 11.53 2.46 24.63
CA GLU A 49 11.95 1.08 24.94
C GLU A 49 10.94 0.01 24.50
N SER A 50 9.71 0.43 24.17
CA SER A 50 8.66 -0.41 23.62
C SER A 50 8.52 -0.24 22.09
N PHE A 51 9.48 0.40 21.42
CA PHE A 51 9.47 0.68 19.98
C PHE A 51 8.30 1.58 19.50
N TYR A 52 7.68 2.32 20.42
CA TYR A 52 6.72 3.37 20.10
C TYR A 52 7.40 4.71 19.83
N GLY A 53 6.66 5.64 19.22
CA GLY A 53 7.13 7.00 19.08
C GLY A 53 7.37 7.63 20.45
N ILE A 54 8.51 8.29 20.62
CA ILE A 54 8.83 9.00 21.85
C ILE A 54 7.78 10.09 22.07
N GLN A 55 7.03 10.03 23.17
CA GLN A 55 6.18 11.12 23.61
C GLN A 55 7.00 12.05 24.50
N GLY A 56 7.33 13.23 24.00
CA GLY A 56 7.98 14.26 24.80
C GLY A 56 6.98 14.93 25.74
N ASP A 57 7.40 15.17 26.99
CA ASP A 57 6.83 16.20 27.86
C ASP A 57 7.92 17.28 28.05
N GLU A 58 7.53 18.50 28.44
CA GLU A 58 8.49 19.58 28.76
C GLU A 58 9.48 19.14 29.84
N ARG A 59 9.07 18.20 30.70
CA ARG A 59 9.88 17.58 31.76
C ARG A 59 10.94 16.60 31.25
N SER A 60 10.85 16.14 29.99
CA SER A 60 11.77 15.17 29.38
C SER A 60 13.02 15.83 28.76
N THR A 61 13.46 16.97 29.31
CA THR A 61 14.53 17.80 28.74
C THR A 61 15.83 17.01 28.52
N GLN A 62 16.18 16.09 29.42
CA GLN A 62 17.40 15.28 29.29
C GLN A 62 17.36 14.31 28.09
N LEU A 63 16.22 13.65 27.86
CA LEU A 63 16.04 12.75 26.71
C LEU A 63 16.12 13.54 25.41
N LEU A 64 15.47 14.70 25.34
CA LEU A 64 15.50 15.56 24.16
C LEU A 64 16.90 16.10 23.87
N ASN A 65 17.65 16.46 24.91
CA ASN A 65 19.05 16.85 24.79
C ASN A 65 19.93 15.69 24.29
N GLN A 66 19.67 14.47 24.72
CA GLN A 66 20.38 13.28 24.22
C GLN A 66 20.07 13.04 22.73
N LEU A 67 18.80 13.08 22.33
CA LEU A 67 18.39 12.97 20.92
C LEU A 67 19.04 14.05 20.06
N PHE A 68 19.00 15.31 20.53
CA PHE A 68 19.64 16.42 19.85
C PHE A 68 21.16 16.24 19.76
N THR A 69 21.80 15.75 20.82
CA THR A 69 23.24 15.47 20.85
C THR A 69 23.61 14.41 19.82
N ILE A 70 22.80 13.36 19.66
CA ILE A 70 23.03 12.31 18.63
C ILE A 70 22.90 12.90 17.23
N LEU A 71 21.85 13.70 16.96
CA LEU A 71 21.68 14.38 15.68
C LEU A 71 22.83 15.35 15.38
N LEU A 72 23.35 16.03 16.41
CA LEU A 72 24.43 17.00 16.28
C LEU A 72 25.78 16.31 16.06
N ARG A 73 26.12 15.34 16.92
CA ARG A 73 27.45 14.71 17.00
C ARG A 73 27.59 13.45 16.17
N GLY A 74 26.52 12.90 15.60
CA GLY A 74 26.59 11.66 14.84
C GLY A 74 26.64 10.39 15.69
N ILE A 75 26.80 9.24 15.02
CA ILE A 75 26.82 7.90 15.62
C ILE A 75 28.06 7.15 15.10
N ARG A 76 28.71 6.34 15.94
CA ARG A 76 29.82 5.47 15.52
C ARG A 76 29.41 4.00 15.54
N ILE A 77 29.62 3.30 14.43
CA ILE A 77 29.31 1.86 14.29
C ILE A 77 30.43 1.20 13.48
N GLY A 78 31.04 0.15 14.03
CA GLY A 78 32.05 -0.66 13.31
C GLY A 78 33.22 0.16 12.73
N GLY A 79 33.72 1.15 13.50
CA GLY A 79 34.80 2.04 13.07
C GLY A 79 34.38 3.20 12.15
N ARG A 80 33.17 3.19 11.60
CA ARG A 80 32.64 4.28 10.76
C ARG A 80 31.88 5.31 11.60
N PHE A 81 32.03 6.57 11.23
CA PHE A 81 31.27 7.69 11.78
C PHE A 81 30.13 8.04 10.83
N TYR A 82 28.91 8.16 11.35
CA TYR A 82 27.71 8.53 10.60
C TYR A 82 27.20 9.88 11.08
N GLU A 83 27.02 10.82 10.17
CA GLU A 83 26.44 12.14 10.43
C GLU A 83 25.02 12.27 9.88
N PHE A 84 24.23 13.17 10.45
CA PHE A 84 22.87 13.45 9.99
C PHE A 84 22.86 13.95 8.54
N LEU A 85 21.94 13.41 7.73
CA LEU A 85 21.73 13.76 6.32
C LEU A 85 20.44 14.57 6.13
N ALA A 86 19.27 13.93 6.24
CA ALA A 86 17.96 14.54 6.00
C ALA A 86 16.82 13.64 6.53
N PHE A 87 15.57 14.12 6.47
CA PHE A 87 14.38 13.31 6.68
C PHE A 87 13.23 13.79 5.79
N SER A 88 12.39 12.88 5.31
CA SER A 88 11.13 13.20 4.65
C SER A 88 10.00 13.44 5.67
N SER A 89 8.85 13.96 5.21
CA SER A 89 7.67 14.13 6.07
C SER A 89 7.11 12.80 6.58
N SER A 90 7.16 11.72 5.79
CA SER A 90 6.74 10.38 6.27
C SER A 90 7.67 9.87 7.36
N GLN A 91 8.98 10.02 7.15
CA GLN A 91 9.99 9.63 8.13
C GLN A 91 9.89 10.44 9.42
N LEU A 92 9.64 11.75 9.34
CA LEU A 92 9.41 12.58 10.51
C LEU A 92 8.24 12.07 11.37
N ARG A 93 7.12 11.68 10.75
CA ARG A 93 5.96 11.08 11.45
C ARG A 93 6.31 9.74 12.11
N GLU A 94 7.26 9.02 11.54
CA GLU A 94 7.77 7.76 12.07
C GLU A 94 8.92 7.92 13.07
N PHE A 95 9.33 9.16 13.37
CA PHE A 95 10.50 9.48 14.19
C PHE A 95 11.82 8.99 13.57
N GLY A 96 11.88 8.92 12.25
CA GLY A 96 13.01 8.45 11.45
C GLY A 96 13.72 9.55 10.67
N CYS A 97 14.98 9.30 10.34
CA CYS A 97 15.82 10.15 9.50
C CYS A 97 16.97 9.36 8.86
N TRP A 98 17.67 9.98 7.92
CA TRP A 98 18.84 9.42 7.26
C TRP A 98 20.13 10.00 7.83
N PHE A 99 21.12 9.13 7.95
CA PHE A 99 22.50 9.43 8.25
C PHE A 99 23.41 8.93 7.12
N ILE A 100 24.61 9.48 7.01
CA ILE A 100 25.62 9.09 6.03
C ILE A 100 26.99 8.99 6.69
N ALA A 101 27.78 7.99 6.31
CA ALA A 101 29.18 7.89 6.69
C ALA A 101 30.06 8.57 5.62
N PRO A 102 30.58 9.79 5.89
CA PRO A 102 31.29 10.55 4.89
C PRO A 102 32.57 9.84 4.43
N GLU A 103 32.91 10.02 3.16
CA GLU A 103 34.15 9.61 2.54
C GLU A 103 34.74 10.80 1.80
N GLU A 104 35.96 11.19 2.15
CA GLU A 104 36.68 12.24 1.46
C GLU A 104 37.42 11.67 0.24
N GLY A 105 37.52 12.45 -0.84
CA GLY A 105 38.20 12.06 -2.07
C GLY A 105 37.40 12.40 -3.33
N ALA A 106 38.01 12.21 -4.51
CA ALA A 106 37.38 12.55 -5.80
C ALA A 106 36.08 11.77 -6.08
N ASN A 107 35.99 10.53 -5.56
CA ASN A 107 34.81 9.67 -5.63
C ASN A 107 34.15 9.49 -4.25
N GLY A 108 34.45 10.39 -3.31
CA GLY A 108 33.86 10.37 -1.98
C GLY A 108 32.43 10.88 -1.95
N ILE A 109 31.75 10.68 -0.83
CA ILE A 109 30.40 11.17 -0.60
C ILE A 109 30.30 11.81 0.79
N THR A 110 29.80 13.04 0.86
CA THR A 110 29.55 13.75 2.12
C THR A 110 28.08 14.17 2.22
N ALA A 111 27.61 14.50 3.43
CA ALA A 111 26.25 14.99 3.61
C ALA A 111 26.00 16.30 2.85
N GLU A 112 27.01 17.16 2.73
CA GLU A 112 26.92 18.41 1.98
C GLU A 112 26.81 18.17 0.48
N GLN A 113 27.64 17.29 -0.09
CA GLN A 113 27.55 16.92 -1.51
C GLN A 113 26.18 16.36 -1.88
N VAL A 114 25.64 15.47 -1.03
CA VAL A 114 24.30 14.92 -1.25
C VAL A 114 23.22 16.01 -1.18
N ARG A 115 23.31 16.93 -0.22
CA ARG A 115 22.34 18.04 -0.10
C ARG A 115 22.40 19.00 -1.27
N THR A 116 23.61 19.34 -1.74
CA THR A 116 23.82 20.17 -2.93
C THR A 116 23.29 19.48 -4.19
N TRP A 117 23.46 18.16 -4.28
CA TRP A 117 22.91 17.39 -5.39
C TRP A 117 21.38 17.47 -5.44
N LEU A 118 20.67 17.47 -4.30
CA LEU A 118 19.19 17.50 -4.30
C LEU A 118 18.60 18.69 -5.07
N GLY A 119 19.18 19.88 -4.90
CA GLY A 119 18.72 21.13 -5.50
C GLY A 119 19.07 22.35 -4.65
N ASP A 120 18.48 23.47 -5.01
CA ASP A 120 18.65 24.76 -4.34
C ASP A 120 17.45 25.09 -3.45
N PHE A 121 17.72 25.25 -2.16
CA PHE A 121 16.75 25.54 -1.10
C PHE A 121 16.93 26.94 -0.49
N SER A 122 17.81 27.77 -1.06
CA SER A 122 18.18 29.08 -0.51
C SER A 122 16.99 30.03 -0.36
N ASP A 123 16.00 29.92 -1.24
CA ASP A 123 14.76 30.72 -1.23
C ASP A 123 13.76 30.30 -0.13
N ILE A 124 14.03 29.22 0.63
CA ILE A 124 13.09 28.67 1.62
C ILE A 124 13.45 29.18 3.03
N ASP A 125 12.66 30.13 3.52
CA ASP A 125 12.82 30.75 4.84
C ASP A 125 11.99 30.10 5.95
N ILE A 126 11.39 28.92 5.73
CA ILE A 126 10.60 28.21 6.74
C ILE A 126 11.27 26.86 7.03
N ILE A 127 11.73 26.66 8.26
CA ILE A 127 12.54 25.48 8.65
C ILE A 127 11.82 24.17 8.33
N GLY A 128 10.52 24.06 8.63
CA GLY A 128 9.73 22.86 8.34
C GLY A 128 9.59 22.58 6.84
N LYS A 129 9.34 23.61 6.02
CA LYS A 129 9.33 23.47 4.56
C LYS A 129 10.71 23.09 4.03
N PHE A 130 11.77 23.75 4.48
CA PHE A 130 13.15 23.47 4.09
C PHE A 130 13.49 22.00 4.34
N ALA A 131 13.23 21.50 5.56
CA ALA A 131 13.43 20.11 5.93
C ALA A 131 12.62 19.14 5.06
N ALA A 132 11.33 19.44 4.85
CA ALA A 132 10.46 18.61 4.01
C ALA A 132 10.91 18.55 2.54
N ARG A 133 11.46 19.64 1.99
CA ARG A 133 12.00 19.69 0.61
C ARG A 133 13.32 18.95 0.47
N MET A 134 14.23 19.14 1.42
CA MET A 134 15.46 18.35 1.51
C MET A 134 15.17 16.84 1.61
N GLY A 135 14.09 16.46 2.31
CA GLY A 135 13.66 15.07 2.43
C GLY A 135 12.88 14.48 1.25
N GLN A 136 12.46 15.29 0.28
CA GLN A 136 11.46 14.89 -0.73
C GLN A 136 11.92 13.72 -1.61
N ARG A 137 13.20 13.68 -1.95
CA ARG A 137 13.86 12.68 -2.80
C ARG A 137 14.21 11.37 -2.08
N PHE A 138 13.94 11.28 -0.78
CA PHE A 138 14.06 10.04 0.01
C PHE A 138 12.76 9.22 0.04
N SER A 139 11.72 9.69 -0.66
CA SER A 139 10.49 8.92 -0.84
C SER A 139 10.79 7.69 -1.71
N SER A 140 10.27 6.53 -1.33
CA SER A 140 10.31 5.34 -2.17
C SER A 140 9.53 5.58 -3.47
N THR A 141 10.16 5.37 -4.61
CA THR A 141 9.59 5.62 -5.94
C THR A 141 10.17 4.69 -7.00
N HIS A 142 9.45 4.54 -8.10
CA HIS A 142 9.97 3.94 -9.33
C HIS A 142 10.45 5.03 -10.28
N ALA A 143 11.70 4.94 -10.75
CA ALA A 143 12.19 5.82 -11.81
C ALA A 143 11.66 5.33 -13.16
N VAL A 144 11.09 6.22 -13.97
CA VAL A 144 10.38 5.85 -15.20
C VAL A 144 11.05 6.43 -16.45
N LEU A 145 11.14 7.76 -16.55
CA LEU A 145 11.55 8.45 -17.76
C LEU A 145 12.38 9.68 -17.42
N GLU A 146 13.49 9.89 -18.12
CA GLU A 146 14.24 11.15 -18.06
C GLU A 146 13.73 12.12 -19.14
N LEU A 147 13.19 13.26 -18.71
CA LEU A 147 12.55 14.22 -19.60
C LEU A 147 13.56 15.24 -20.16
N ARG A 148 13.41 15.59 -21.44
CA ARG A 148 14.17 16.69 -22.04
C ARG A 148 13.69 18.03 -21.50
N ASN A 149 14.52 19.06 -21.61
CA ASN A 149 14.16 20.40 -21.11
C ASN A 149 12.89 20.95 -21.76
N GLU A 150 12.73 20.73 -23.06
CA GLU A 150 11.56 21.14 -23.84
C GLU A 150 10.29 20.34 -23.50
N ASP A 151 10.40 19.18 -22.87
CA ASP A 151 9.27 18.29 -22.58
C ASP A 151 8.70 18.47 -21.16
N PHE A 152 9.35 19.25 -20.31
CA PHE A 152 8.85 19.59 -18.98
C PHE A 152 8.61 21.10 -18.89
N LYS A 153 7.33 21.47 -18.97
CA LYS A 153 6.86 22.84 -19.17
C LYS A 153 6.04 23.31 -17.98
N GLU A 154 6.12 24.59 -17.68
CA GLU A 154 5.21 25.21 -16.74
C GLU A 154 3.89 25.58 -17.43
N THR A 155 2.77 25.38 -16.75
CA THR A 155 1.44 25.81 -17.18
C THR A 155 0.76 26.61 -16.06
N PRO A 156 -0.08 27.61 -16.38
CA PRO A 156 -0.71 28.43 -15.35
C PRO A 156 -1.62 27.64 -14.41
N GLU A 157 -1.76 28.16 -13.19
CA GLU A 157 -2.79 27.71 -12.24
C GLU A 157 -4.19 28.04 -12.76
N CYS A 158 -5.13 27.13 -12.55
CA CYS A 158 -6.55 27.39 -12.71
C CYS A 158 -7.08 28.04 -11.42
N ILE A 159 -7.29 29.36 -11.48
CA ILE A 159 -7.72 30.18 -10.33
C ILE A 159 -9.02 30.90 -10.68
N ALA A 160 -10.01 30.85 -9.80
CA ALA A 160 -11.18 31.71 -9.89
C ALA A 160 -10.80 33.18 -9.65
N THR A 161 -11.05 34.03 -10.64
CA THR A 161 -10.69 35.46 -10.58
C THR A 161 -11.35 36.22 -9.44
N LEU A 162 -12.58 35.84 -9.06
CA LEU A 162 -13.36 36.56 -8.03
C LEU A 162 -13.03 36.10 -6.61
N THR A 163 -12.82 34.79 -6.39
CA THR A 163 -12.61 34.22 -5.05
C THR A 163 -11.14 33.93 -4.75
N ASN A 164 -10.25 34.08 -5.74
CA ASN A 164 -8.84 33.70 -5.67
C ASN A 164 -8.64 32.23 -5.23
N THR A 165 -9.59 31.36 -5.58
CA THR A 165 -9.56 29.93 -5.28
C THR A 165 -8.77 29.20 -6.36
N THR A 166 -7.75 28.44 -5.97
CA THR A 166 -7.00 27.56 -6.86
C THR A 166 -7.70 26.19 -6.97
N TYR A 167 -8.07 25.79 -8.19
CA TYR A 167 -8.68 24.48 -8.47
C TYR A 167 -7.66 23.41 -8.82
N SER A 168 -6.49 23.82 -9.30
CA SER A 168 -5.41 22.94 -9.77
C SER A 168 -4.30 22.67 -8.74
N ASP A 169 -4.53 22.98 -7.46
CA ASP A 169 -3.50 22.86 -6.41
C ASP A 169 -2.96 21.42 -6.33
N GLY A 170 -1.71 21.23 -6.76
CA GLY A 170 -1.02 19.94 -6.72
C GLY A 170 -1.20 19.06 -7.96
N VAL A 171 -2.01 19.44 -8.96
CA VAL A 171 -2.22 18.66 -10.19
C VAL A 171 -1.68 19.36 -11.43
N GLY A 172 -1.07 18.59 -12.34
CA GLY A 172 -0.57 19.02 -13.64
C GLY A 172 -1.02 18.05 -14.73
N ARG A 173 -0.46 18.15 -15.92
CA ARG A 173 -0.86 17.34 -17.09
C ARG A 173 0.28 16.45 -17.58
N MET A 174 -0.05 15.29 -18.11
CA MET A 174 0.88 14.43 -18.85
C MET A 174 0.29 13.98 -20.18
N SER A 175 1.15 13.75 -21.16
CA SER A 175 0.78 13.18 -22.46
C SER A 175 0.52 11.68 -22.37
N CYS A 176 -0.11 11.12 -23.41
CA CYS A 176 -0.22 9.67 -23.57
C CYS A 176 1.14 8.97 -23.71
N GLY A 177 2.16 9.67 -24.24
CA GLY A 177 3.52 9.13 -24.36
C GLY A 177 4.13 8.83 -22.99
N VAL A 178 4.03 9.79 -22.06
CA VAL A 178 4.51 9.62 -20.68
C VAL A 178 3.71 8.54 -19.96
N ALA A 179 2.38 8.51 -20.09
CA ALA A 179 1.54 7.49 -19.47
C ALA A 179 1.90 6.06 -19.95
N ARG A 180 2.30 5.89 -21.22
CA ARG A 180 2.77 4.61 -21.76
C ARG A 180 4.12 4.18 -21.17
N HIS A 181 5.06 5.10 -20.96
CA HIS A 181 6.30 4.80 -20.25
C HIS A 181 6.03 4.35 -18.81
N VAL A 182 5.10 5.00 -18.11
CA VAL A 182 4.69 4.58 -16.77
C VAL A 182 4.06 3.19 -16.79
N GLN A 183 3.18 2.92 -17.77
CA GLN A 183 2.57 1.60 -17.94
C GLN A 183 3.64 0.50 -18.09
N GLN A 184 4.63 0.72 -18.95
CA GLN A 184 5.70 -0.24 -19.20
C GLN A 184 6.61 -0.43 -17.99
N ALA A 185 7.06 0.66 -17.37
CA ALA A 185 7.99 0.61 -16.23
C ALA A 185 7.38 -0.02 -14.96
N LEU A 186 6.05 0.05 -14.81
CA LEU A 186 5.32 -0.51 -13.68
C LEU A 186 4.54 -1.79 -14.04
N GLU A 187 4.69 -2.32 -15.26
CA GLU A 187 4.01 -3.51 -15.76
C GLU A 187 2.47 -3.45 -15.58
N LEU A 188 1.89 -2.27 -15.81
CA LEU A 188 0.45 -2.06 -15.64
C LEU A 188 -0.33 -2.63 -16.82
N PRO A 189 -1.52 -3.22 -16.60
CA PRO A 189 -2.34 -3.78 -17.66
C PRO A 189 -2.81 -2.71 -18.66
N GLU A 190 -3.04 -1.48 -18.19
CA GLU A 190 -3.45 -0.34 -19.00
C GLU A 190 -2.68 0.93 -18.63
N MET A 191 -2.73 1.95 -19.51
CA MET A 191 -2.18 3.27 -19.21
C MET A 191 -2.93 3.92 -18.03
N PRO A 192 -2.21 4.45 -17.02
CA PRO A 192 -2.86 5.13 -15.92
C PRO A 192 -3.42 6.49 -16.34
N SER A 193 -4.55 6.88 -15.77
CA SER A 193 -5.17 8.20 -16.00
C SER A 193 -4.58 9.30 -15.13
N ALA A 194 -4.00 8.92 -13.99
CA ALA A 194 -3.25 9.83 -13.13
C ALA A 194 -2.05 9.13 -12.49
N VAL A 195 -0.99 9.88 -12.22
CA VAL A 195 0.23 9.40 -11.57
C VAL A 195 0.64 10.37 -10.47
N GLN A 196 0.82 9.87 -9.24
CA GLN A 196 1.46 10.65 -8.19
C GLN A 196 2.97 10.57 -8.37
N PHE A 197 3.65 11.71 -8.41
CA PHE A 197 5.04 11.77 -8.85
C PHE A 197 5.96 12.62 -7.97
N ARG A 198 7.26 12.45 -8.20
CA ARG A 198 8.36 13.35 -7.86
C ARG A 198 9.19 13.58 -9.12
N LEU A 199 9.56 14.83 -9.40
CA LEU A 199 10.38 15.19 -10.55
C LEU A 199 11.22 16.40 -10.17
N GLY A 200 12.49 16.17 -9.82
CA GLY A 200 13.37 17.18 -9.26
C GLY A 200 12.72 17.93 -8.09
N GLY A 201 12.53 19.23 -8.26
CA GLY A 201 11.90 20.12 -7.28
C GLY A 201 10.38 20.07 -7.25
N CYS A 202 9.75 19.33 -8.16
CA CYS A 202 8.30 19.24 -8.29
C CYS A 202 7.72 17.99 -7.63
N LYS A 203 6.50 18.13 -7.10
CA LYS A 203 5.66 17.02 -6.64
C LYS A 203 4.19 17.29 -6.90
N GLY A 204 3.43 16.23 -7.05
CA GLY A 204 1.98 16.28 -7.09
C GLY A 204 1.43 15.11 -7.88
N VAL A 205 0.34 15.36 -8.61
CA VAL A 205 -0.27 14.42 -9.55
C VAL A 205 -0.13 14.96 -10.97
N PHE A 206 0.18 14.09 -11.93
CA PHE A 206 -0.08 14.38 -13.34
C PHE A 206 -1.32 13.62 -13.78
N THR A 207 -2.27 14.32 -14.41
CA THR A 207 -3.44 13.70 -15.04
C THR A 207 -3.24 13.63 -16.56
N LEU A 208 -3.77 12.58 -17.19
CA LEU A 208 -3.72 12.42 -18.63
C LEU A 208 -4.45 13.59 -19.31
N HIS A 209 -3.80 14.22 -20.30
CA HIS A 209 -4.40 15.29 -21.08
C HIS A 209 -4.19 15.02 -22.58
N ARG A 210 -5.24 14.55 -23.26
CA ARG A 210 -5.17 14.11 -24.67
C ARG A 210 -4.60 15.15 -25.65
N PRO A 211 -4.88 16.47 -25.50
CA PRO A 211 -4.26 17.48 -26.36
C PRO A 211 -2.73 17.56 -26.25
N LEU A 212 -2.13 17.07 -25.17
CA LEU A 212 -0.69 17.08 -24.97
C LEU A 212 -0.02 15.93 -25.75
N LEU A 213 0.86 16.29 -26.69
CA LEU A 213 1.53 15.34 -27.59
C LEU A 213 2.94 14.98 -27.13
N GLY A 214 3.52 13.93 -27.72
CA GLY A 214 4.89 13.50 -27.44
C GLY A 214 5.08 12.95 -26.03
N GLU A 215 6.25 13.18 -25.44
CA GLU A 215 6.63 12.76 -24.08
C GLU A 215 6.62 13.96 -23.13
N CYS A 216 5.58 14.77 -23.18
CA CYS A 216 5.52 16.03 -22.46
C CYS A 216 4.72 15.93 -21.15
N VAL A 217 5.19 16.67 -20.14
CA VAL A 217 4.45 16.98 -18.92
C VAL A 217 4.37 18.50 -18.72
N GLU A 218 3.24 18.95 -18.20
CA GLU A 218 3.02 20.34 -17.80
C GLU A 218 2.78 20.41 -16.30
N TYR A 219 3.69 21.06 -15.57
CA TYR A 219 3.56 21.27 -14.13
C TYR A 219 3.05 22.68 -13.83
N ARG A 220 2.50 22.88 -12.63
CA ARG A 220 2.03 24.19 -12.16
C ARG A 220 2.85 24.71 -10.99
N ASP A 221 2.73 26.00 -10.67
CA ASP A 221 3.47 26.63 -9.55
C ASP A 221 3.22 25.93 -8.21
N SER A 222 1.97 25.51 -7.94
CA SER A 222 1.61 24.71 -6.77
C SER A 222 2.33 23.36 -6.73
N GLN A 223 2.88 22.85 -7.83
CA GLN A 223 3.68 21.61 -7.83
C GLN A 223 5.17 21.88 -7.65
N HIS A 224 5.66 23.06 -8.03
CA HIS A 224 7.07 23.45 -7.93
C HIS A 224 7.41 23.91 -6.51
N LYS A 225 8.36 23.23 -5.87
CA LYS A 225 8.64 23.44 -4.43
C LYS A 225 10.02 24.01 -4.14
N PHE A 226 10.98 23.80 -5.02
CA PHE A 226 12.35 24.30 -4.94
C PHE A 226 13.04 24.11 -6.30
N LYS A 227 14.12 24.83 -6.57
CA LYS A 227 14.84 24.73 -7.85
C LYS A 227 15.68 23.46 -7.88
N SER A 228 15.64 22.71 -8.97
CA SER A 228 16.44 21.49 -9.13
C SER A 228 16.73 21.21 -10.60
N PRO A 229 17.93 20.74 -10.96
CA PRO A 229 18.26 20.39 -12.34
C PRO A 229 17.74 19.00 -12.76
N HIS A 230 17.27 18.18 -11.81
CA HIS A 230 16.90 16.79 -12.08
C HIS A 230 15.63 16.66 -12.92
N ARG A 231 15.64 15.75 -13.91
CA ARG A 231 14.54 15.54 -14.87
C ARG A 231 14.00 14.12 -14.95
N ILE A 232 14.48 13.24 -14.08
CA ILE A 232 13.92 11.88 -13.98
C ILE A 232 12.55 11.97 -13.29
N LEU A 233 11.52 11.54 -14.02
CA LEU A 233 10.17 11.31 -13.50
C LEU A 233 10.18 10.06 -12.63
N GLU A 234 9.77 10.24 -11.38
CA GLU A 234 9.68 9.19 -10.39
C GLU A 234 8.23 9.02 -9.94
N VAL A 235 7.68 7.83 -10.08
CA VAL A 235 6.29 7.53 -9.75
C VAL A 235 6.20 6.89 -8.36
N ILE A 236 5.27 7.40 -7.55
CA ILE A 236 4.92 6.86 -6.23
C ILE A 236 3.79 5.84 -6.38
N CYS A 237 2.71 6.24 -7.04
CA CYS A 237 1.56 5.40 -7.31
C CYS A 237 0.81 5.90 -8.56
N THR A 238 -0.11 5.07 -9.05
CA THR A 238 -0.95 5.37 -10.20
C THR A 238 -2.43 5.32 -9.81
N SER A 239 -3.29 5.89 -10.65
CA SER A 239 -4.75 5.81 -10.52
C SER A 239 -5.19 4.34 -10.51
N SER A 240 -5.77 3.89 -9.40
CA SER A 240 -6.25 2.53 -9.20
C SER A 240 -7.60 2.51 -8.47
N TYR A 241 -8.35 1.43 -8.66
CA TYR A 241 -9.61 1.21 -7.94
C TYR A 241 -9.34 0.75 -6.51
N THR A 242 -10.12 1.26 -5.57
CA THR A 242 -10.24 0.71 -4.22
C THR A 242 -11.69 0.85 -3.77
N VAL A 243 -12.24 -0.21 -3.18
CA VAL A 243 -13.59 -0.17 -2.61
C VAL A 243 -13.68 0.90 -1.52
N GLY A 244 -14.72 1.73 -1.58
CA GLY A 244 -14.98 2.68 -0.50
C GLY A 244 -15.43 1.97 0.78
N SER A 245 -15.02 2.52 1.92
CA SER A 245 -15.42 1.98 3.21
C SER A 245 -15.80 3.09 4.18
N LEU A 246 -16.80 2.81 5.00
CA LEU A 246 -17.05 3.59 6.20
C LEU A 246 -15.95 3.31 7.20
N ASN A 247 -15.65 4.29 8.04
CA ASN A 247 -14.78 4.14 9.20
C ASN A 247 -15.42 4.90 10.38
N ARG A 248 -14.82 4.83 11.56
CA ARG A 248 -15.35 5.50 12.77
C ARG A 248 -15.65 6.99 12.55
N GLN A 249 -14.76 7.71 11.86
CA GLN A 249 -14.91 9.13 11.60
C GLN A 249 -16.08 9.40 10.65
N ILE A 250 -16.11 8.76 9.48
CA ILE A 250 -17.18 8.92 8.49
C ILE A 250 -18.54 8.56 9.12
N ILE A 251 -18.62 7.48 9.90
CA ILE A 251 -19.85 7.07 10.59
C ILE A 251 -20.35 8.19 11.51
N MET A 252 -19.49 8.75 12.36
CA MET A 252 -19.89 9.83 13.27
C MET A 252 -20.37 11.08 12.52
N LEU A 253 -19.74 11.42 11.38
CA LEU A 253 -20.17 12.54 10.55
C LEU A 253 -21.53 12.26 9.89
N LEU A 254 -21.74 11.08 9.31
CA LEU A 254 -23.01 10.69 8.70
C LEU A 254 -24.16 10.70 9.72
N LEU A 255 -23.93 10.20 10.93
CA LEU A 255 -24.91 10.26 12.03
C LEU A 255 -25.26 11.70 12.39
N ALA A 256 -24.25 12.57 12.49
CA ALA A 256 -24.50 13.98 12.74
C ALA A 256 -25.30 14.62 11.60
N LEU A 257 -25.06 14.25 10.34
CA LEU A 257 -25.80 14.76 9.17
C LEU A 257 -27.20 14.12 8.99
N GLY A 258 -27.63 13.26 9.93
CA GLY A 258 -28.99 12.74 10.00
C GLY A 258 -29.20 11.33 9.46
N ILE A 259 -28.13 10.62 9.06
CA ILE A 259 -28.24 9.20 8.70
C ILE A 259 -28.58 8.39 9.95
N SER A 260 -29.56 7.48 9.84
CA SER A 260 -30.01 6.66 10.97
C SER A 260 -29.00 5.57 11.35
N ASP A 261 -28.87 5.32 12.66
CA ASP A 261 -28.16 4.15 13.24
C ASP A 261 -28.48 2.84 12.50
N THR A 262 -29.76 2.63 12.18
CA THR A 262 -30.25 1.39 11.57
C THR A 262 -29.69 1.17 10.18
N VAL A 263 -29.43 2.25 9.43
CA VAL A 263 -28.84 2.16 8.08
C VAL A 263 -27.39 1.69 8.20
N ILE A 264 -26.59 2.32 9.07
CA ILE A 264 -25.18 1.98 9.26
C ILE A 264 -25.03 0.54 9.76
N LEU A 265 -25.83 0.15 10.76
CA LEU A 265 -25.82 -1.22 11.28
C LEU A 265 -26.27 -2.24 10.22
N GLY A 266 -27.26 -1.90 9.40
CA GLY A 266 -27.69 -2.75 8.28
C GLY A 266 -26.56 -2.97 7.26
N ARG A 267 -25.79 -1.92 6.92
CA ARG A 267 -24.61 -2.07 6.03
C ARG A 267 -23.51 -2.91 6.62
N MET A 268 -23.30 -2.82 7.93
CA MET A 268 -22.38 -3.71 8.63
C MET A 268 -22.84 -5.17 8.53
N GLU A 269 -24.12 -5.45 8.79
CA GLU A 269 -24.68 -6.81 8.71
C GLU A 269 -24.63 -7.37 7.29
N GLU A 270 -24.94 -6.57 6.28
CA GLU A 270 -24.78 -6.93 4.87
C GLU A 270 -23.32 -7.28 4.52
N ALA A 271 -22.36 -6.48 5.02
CA ALA A 271 -20.93 -6.75 4.82
C ALA A 271 -20.47 -8.04 5.49
N ILE A 272 -20.90 -8.29 6.74
CA ILE A 272 -20.59 -9.55 7.45
C ILE A 272 -21.21 -10.74 6.69
N GLY A 273 -22.47 -10.64 6.28
CA GLY A 273 -23.15 -11.70 5.55
C GLY A 273 -22.56 -11.98 4.16
N ARG A 274 -21.87 -11.02 3.53
CA ARG A 274 -21.07 -11.28 2.32
C ARG A 274 -19.81 -12.09 2.64
N LEU A 275 -19.11 -11.74 3.72
CA LEU A 275 -17.93 -12.49 4.16
C LEU A 275 -18.26 -13.92 4.58
N ASP A 276 -19.44 -14.14 5.19
CA ASP A 276 -19.92 -15.48 5.53
C ASP A 276 -20.17 -16.32 4.27
N ARG A 277 -20.89 -15.74 3.29
CA ARG A 277 -21.13 -16.41 2.00
C ARG A 277 -19.85 -16.67 1.21
N ALA A 278 -18.82 -15.83 1.37
CA ALA A 278 -17.53 -16.03 0.72
C ALA A 278 -16.79 -17.30 1.19
N LEU A 279 -17.18 -17.91 2.31
CA LEU A 279 -16.61 -19.19 2.75
C LEU A 279 -17.15 -20.39 1.98
N GLU A 280 -18.36 -20.30 1.42
CA GLU A 280 -19.09 -21.44 0.86
C GLU A 280 -19.46 -21.26 -0.62
N ASN A 281 -19.44 -20.02 -1.12
CA ASN A 281 -19.86 -19.69 -2.48
C ASN A 281 -18.72 -19.08 -3.30
N ARG A 282 -18.36 -19.76 -4.40
CA ARG A 282 -17.31 -19.36 -5.36
C ARG A 282 -17.41 -17.90 -5.81
N GLU A 283 -18.58 -17.47 -6.25
CA GLU A 283 -18.77 -16.11 -6.77
C GLU A 283 -18.64 -15.05 -5.68
N SER A 284 -19.16 -15.34 -4.48
CA SER A 284 -19.02 -14.46 -3.31
C SER A 284 -17.57 -14.36 -2.85
N ALA A 285 -16.83 -15.48 -2.85
CA ALA A 285 -15.40 -15.51 -2.54
C ALA A 285 -14.61 -14.67 -3.54
N ARG A 286 -14.85 -14.89 -4.84
CA ARG A 286 -14.24 -14.13 -5.93
C ARG A 286 -14.53 -12.63 -5.80
N TYR A 287 -15.78 -12.26 -5.52
CA TYR A 287 -16.21 -10.87 -5.36
C TYR A 287 -15.47 -10.15 -4.23
N GLU A 288 -15.39 -10.75 -3.04
CA GLU A 288 -14.74 -10.13 -1.88
C GLU A 288 -13.20 -10.08 -2.01
N LEU A 289 -12.60 -11.13 -2.58
CA LEU A 289 -11.15 -11.20 -2.80
C LEU A 289 -10.67 -10.14 -3.80
N LEU A 290 -11.35 -10.01 -4.95
CA LEU A 290 -10.98 -9.05 -6.01
C LEU A 290 -11.07 -7.59 -5.58
N ARG A 291 -11.89 -7.28 -4.57
CA ARG A 291 -12.05 -5.93 -4.02
C ARG A 291 -11.07 -5.63 -2.88
N SER A 292 -10.13 -6.53 -2.60
CA SER A 292 -9.09 -6.34 -1.60
C SER A 292 -7.78 -5.85 -2.22
N VAL A 293 -7.00 -5.08 -1.44
CA VAL A 293 -5.67 -4.61 -1.86
C VAL A 293 -4.65 -5.72 -1.65
N ASP A 294 -4.00 -6.14 -2.74
CA ASP A 294 -3.06 -7.25 -2.75
C ASP A 294 -1.72 -6.91 -3.43
N GLU A 295 -0.80 -6.38 -2.64
CA GLU A 295 0.56 -6.02 -3.07
C GLU A 295 1.45 -7.25 -3.32
N TYR A 296 1.10 -8.42 -2.74
CA TYR A 296 1.94 -9.63 -2.73
C TYR A 296 1.37 -10.79 -3.55
N LYS A 297 0.42 -10.49 -4.46
CA LYS A 297 -0.18 -11.44 -5.39
C LYS A 297 -0.74 -12.70 -4.69
N VAL A 298 -1.22 -12.59 -3.45
CA VAL A 298 -1.87 -13.70 -2.71
C VAL A 298 -3.26 -13.98 -3.30
N VAL A 299 -4.01 -12.93 -3.63
CA VAL A 299 -5.38 -13.02 -4.17
C VAL A 299 -5.43 -13.69 -5.53
N PRO A 300 -4.63 -13.31 -6.55
CA PRO A 300 -4.61 -14.01 -7.83
C PRO A 300 -4.32 -15.51 -7.69
N ARG A 301 -3.42 -15.91 -6.79
CA ARG A 301 -3.10 -17.32 -6.52
C ARG A 301 -4.31 -18.06 -5.95
N LEU A 302 -4.94 -17.50 -4.92
CA LEU A 302 -6.14 -18.09 -4.32
C LEU A 302 -7.31 -18.15 -5.31
N LEU A 303 -7.48 -17.13 -6.15
CA LEU A 303 -8.50 -17.13 -7.22
C LEU A 303 -8.24 -18.22 -8.26
N ALA A 304 -6.98 -18.48 -8.63
CA ALA A 304 -6.65 -19.57 -9.53
C ALA A 304 -7.03 -20.94 -8.95
N MET A 305 -6.82 -21.15 -7.65
CA MET A 305 -7.23 -22.36 -6.92
C MET A 305 -8.76 -22.52 -6.90
N ILE A 306 -9.47 -21.43 -6.59
CA ILE A 306 -10.94 -21.41 -6.61
C ILE A 306 -11.48 -21.71 -8.02
N GLN A 307 -10.87 -21.12 -9.06
CA GLN A 307 -11.24 -21.39 -10.45
C GLN A 307 -10.97 -22.84 -10.86
N ALA A 308 -9.91 -23.46 -10.33
CA ALA A 308 -9.61 -24.88 -10.56
C ALA A 308 -10.65 -25.82 -9.93
N GLY A 309 -11.51 -25.33 -9.03
CA GLY A 309 -12.59 -26.11 -8.40
C GLY A 309 -12.23 -26.65 -7.01
N LEU A 310 -11.13 -26.20 -6.42
CA LEU A 310 -10.65 -26.67 -5.12
C LEU A 310 -11.56 -26.22 -3.96
N MET A 311 -12.30 -25.12 -4.13
CA MET A 311 -13.25 -24.64 -3.12
C MET A 311 -14.41 -25.63 -2.94
N GLU A 312 -14.99 -26.12 -4.04
CA GLU A 312 -16.11 -27.08 -4.01
C GLU A 312 -15.71 -28.45 -3.47
N ARG A 313 -14.41 -28.75 -3.50
CA ARG A 313 -13.83 -29.96 -2.92
C ARG A 313 -13.44 -29.81 -1.46
N ASN A 314 -13.69 -28.63 -0.88
CA ASN A 314 -13.33 -28.34 0.49
C ASN A 314 -11.82 -28.52 0.76
N ASP A 315 -10.98 -28.16 -0.22
CA ASP A 315 -9.53 -28.19 -0.05
C ASP A 315 -9.11 -27.38 1.18
N LEU A 316 -8.27 -27.98 2.02
CA LEU A 316 -7.87 -27.43 3.31
C LEU A 316 -7.21 -26.06 3.17
N TYR A 317 -6.34 -25.91 2.17
CA TYR A 317 -5.59 -24.67 1.97
C TYR A 317 -6.52 -23.54 1.56
N VAL A 318 -7.36 -23.78 0.56
CA VAL A 318 -8.36 -22.79 0.11
C VAL A 318 -9.31 -22.42 1.25
N ALA A 319 -9.82 -23.41 2.00
CA ALA A 319 -10.75 -23.18 3.10
C ALA A 319 -10.11 -22.35 4.23
N ASN A 320 -8.89 -22.68 4.66
CA ASN A 320 -8.19 -21.92 5.71
C ASN A 320 -7.77 -20.52 5.25
N MET A 321 -7.39 -20.35 3.99
CA MET A 321 -7.10 -19.03 3.41
C MET A 321 -8.36 -18.13 3.35
N LEU A 322 -9.53 -18.67 3.00
CA LEU A 322 -10.78 -17.91 3.05
C LEU A 322 -11.20 -17.57 4.49
N ARG A 323 -10.99 -18.49 5.44
CA ARG A 323 -11.26 -18.26 6.88
C ARG A 323 -10.36 -17.19 7.48
N VAL A 324 -9.06 -17.19 7.18
CA VAL A 324 -8.13 -16.16 7.68
C VAL A 324 -8.39 -14.81 7.02
N PHE A 325 -8.75 -14.79 5.73
CA PHE A 325 -9.25 -13.58 5.04
C PHE A 325 -10.46 -12.99 5.76
N ARG A 326 -11.51 -13.80 5.99
CA ARG A 326 -12.72 -13.39 6.70
C ARG A 326 -12.38 -12.86 8.10
N ALA A 327 -11.62 -13.61 8.90
CA ALA A 327 -11.30 -13.21 10.27
C ALA A 327 -10.50 -11.90 10.32
N CYS A 328 -9.62 -11.66 9.34
CA CYS A 328 -8.92 -10.39 9.17
C CYS A 328 -9.89 -9.24 8.84
N ARG A 329 -10.83 -9.43 7.89
CA ARG A 329 -11.87 -8.42 7.57
C ARG A 329 -12.77 -8.14 8.77
N MET A 330 -13.20 -9.17 9.50
CA MET A 330 -13.98 -9.04 10.74
C MET A 330 -13.24 -8.24 11.81
N ARG A 331 -11.92 -8.45 11.95
CA ARG A 331 -11.07 -7.64 12.84
C ARG A 331 -11.03 -6.19 12.41
N GLU A 332 -10.95 -5.87 11.12
CA GLU A 332 -11.02 -4.49 10.62
C GLU A 332 -12.38 -3.82 10.93
N ILE A 333 -13.49 -4.53 10.74
CA ILE A 333 -14.83 -4.06 11.12
C ILE A 333 -14.87 -3.78 12.64
N LYS A 334 -14.45 -4.72 13.48
CA LYS A 334 -14.45 -4.53 14.94
C LYS A 334 -13.56 -3.36 15.38
N LYS A 335 -12.29 -3.39 14.99
CA LYS A 335 -11.25 -2.48 15.52
C LYS A 335 -11.22 -1.11 14.86
N LYS A 336 -11.75 -0.97 13.64
CA LYS A 336 -11.67 0.27 12.85
C LYS A 336 -13.03 0.73 12.32
N ALA A 337 -14.11 -0.03 12.57
CA ALA A 337 -15.43 0.17 11.95
C ALA A 337 -15.31 0.25 10.41
N LYS A 338 -14.35 -0.48 9.83
CA LYS A 338 -14.06 -0.46 8.40
C LYS A 338 -15.07 -1.32 7.65
N ILE A 339 -16.18 -0.72 7.24
CA ILE A 339 -17.29 -1.42 6.58
C ILE A 339 -17.25 -1.10 5.09
N ALA A 340 -16.97 -2.10 4.25
CA ALA A 340 -16.99 -1.94 2.79
C ALA A 340 -18.42 -1.69 2.28
N ILE A 341 -18.59 -0.70 1.42
CA ILE A 341 -19.89 -0.32 0.83
C ILE A 341 -19.85 -0.59 -0.68
N ASP A 342 -20.88 -1.25 -1.20
CA ASP A 342 -20.94 -1.68 -2.61
C ASP A 342 -21.07 -0.49 -3.56
N GLU A 343 -21.92 0.48 -3.21
CA GLU A 343 -22.08 1.76 -3.90
C GLU A 343 -21.08 2.81 -3.41
N SER A 344 -19.79 2.46 -3.40
CA SER A 344 -18.73 3.40 -3.04
C SER A 344 -17.39 3.09 -3.69
N VAL A 345 -16.53 4.11 -3.78
CA VAL A 345 -15.17 3.98 -4.31
C VAL A 345 -14.22 4.98 -3.64
N MET A 346 -12.95 4.62 -3.52
CA MET A 346 -11.84 5.49 -3.11
C MET A 346 -10.88 5.70 -4.26
N LEU A 347 -10.76 6.93 -4.76
CA LEU A 347 -9.96 7.26 -5.94
C LEU A 347 -9.13 8.53 -5.73
N ILE A 348 -8.02 8.64 -6.46
CA ILE A 348 -7.20 9.86 -6.49
C ILE A 348 -7.97 11.01 -7.13
N GLY A 349 -7.84 12.21 -6.55
CA GLY A 349 -8.45 13.42 -7.08
C GLY A 349 -7.68 14.02 -8.24
N VAL A 350 -8.39 14.49 -9.28
CA VAL A 350 -7.86 15.31 -10.37
C VAL A 350 -8.82 16.46 -10.70
N MET A 351 -8.35 17.43 -11.49
CA MET A 351 -9.16 18.56 -11.95
C MET A 351 -9.72 18.31 -13.35
N ASP A 352 -10.92 18.84 -13.62
CA ASP A 352 -11.50 18.92 -14.96
C ASP A 352 -10.75 19.94 -15.84
N GLU A 353 -9.71 19.46 -16.52
CA GLU A 353 -8.92 20.25 -17.48
C GLU A 353 -9.73 20.72 -18.70
N LEU A 354 -10.92 20.15 -18.96
CA LEU A 354 -11.77 20.53 -20.09
C LEU A 354 -12.83 21.57 -19.70
N GLY A 355 -13.07 21.79 -18.41
CA GLY A 355 -14.08 22.73 -17.90
C GLY A 355 -15.52 22.38 -18.28
N VAL A 356 -15.83 21.10 -18.49
CA VAL A 356 -17.15 20.61 -18.90
C VAL A 356 -18.10 20.34 -17.73
N LEU A 357 -17.59 20.19 -16.51
CA LEU A 357 -18.38 20.05 -15.29
C LEU A 357 -18.95 21.40 -14.83
N GLY A 358 -20.19 21.38 -14.37
CA GLY A 358 -20.86 22.51 -13.71
C GLY A 358 -20.42 22.70 -12.25
N PRO A 359 -20.87 23.78 -11.58
CA PRO A 359 -20.68 23.94 -10.15
C PRO A 359 -21.29 22.77 -9.37
N ASN A 360 -20.59 22.27 -8.33
CA ASN A 360 -20.95 21.08 -7.55
C ASN A 360 -21.08 19.75 -8.33
N GLU A 361 -20.79 19.74 -9.64
CA GLU A 361 -20.70 18.49 -10.41
C GLU A 361 -19.32 17.84 -10.23
N ILE A 362 -19.31 16.51 -10.24
CA ILE A 362 -18.10 15.68 -10.33
C ILE A 362 -18.28 14.61 -11.41
N PHE A 363 -17.17 14.09 -11.94
CA PHE A 363 -17.17 12.89 -12.78
C PHE A 363 -16.38 11.79 -12.10
N VAL A 364 -16.97 10.59 -12.00
CA VAL A 364 -16.36 9.43 -11.36
C VAL A 364 -16.54 8.23 -12.27
N ARG A 365 -15.42 7.72 -12.80
CA ARG A 365 -15.36 6.48 -13.59
C ARG A 365 -14.29 5.58 -13.02
N PHE A 366 -14.58 4.29 -12.88
CA PHE A 366 -13.63 3.29 -12.39
C PHE A 366 -13.89 1.92 -12.99
N ASP A 367 -12.87 1.07 -12.93
CA ASP A 367 -12.91 -0.32 -13.36
C ASP A 367 -12.93 -1.19 -12.10
N ASP A 368 -14.09 -1.75 -11.75
CA ASP A 368 -14.24 -2.66 -10.61
C ASP A 368 -13.78 -4.06 -11.04
N PRO A 369 -12.67 -4.60 -10.52
CA PRO A 369 -12.12 -5.89 -10.96
C PRO A 369 -13.08 -7.07 -10.71
N ALA A 370 -14.06 -6.89 -9.81
CA ALA A 370 -15.11 -7.87 -9.56
C ALA A 370 -16.26 -7.83 -10.59
N ARG A 371 -16.21 -6.93 -11.58
CA ARG A 371 -17.23 -6.74 -12.62
C ARG A 371 -16.58 -6.67 -14.01
N GLU A 372 -17.36 -6.96 -15.04
CA GLU A 372 -16.87 -6.96 -16.42
C GLU A 372 -16.82 -5.55 -17.04
N GLU A 373 -17.81 -4.71 -16.73
CA GLU A 373 -17.95 -3.39 -17.35
C GLU A 373 -17.45 -2.24 -16.44
N PRO A 374 -16.75 -1.24 -17.00
CA PRO A 374 -16.44 0.00 -16.30
C PRO A 374 -17.70 0.70 -15.80
N ARG A 375 -17.63 1.28 -14.60
CA ARG A 375 -18.76 2.01 -14.01
C ARG A 375 -18.54 3.51 -14.09
N VAL A 376 -19.60 4.23 -14.45
CA VAL A 376 -19.71 5.68 -14.30
C VAL A 376 -20.77 5.97 -13.25
N VAL A 377 -20.41 6.72 -12.20
CA VAL A 377 -21.36 7.09 -11.15
C VAL A 377 -22.24 8.23 -11.64
N THR A 378 -23.54 8.13 -11.40
CA THR A 378 -24.50 9.19 -11.72
C THR A 378 -25.44 9.45 -10.55
N GLY A 379 -25.90 10.69 -10.41
CA GLY A 379 -26.81 11.12 -9.34
C GLY A 379 -26.09 11.65 -8.10
N ARG A 380 -26.85 11.86 -7.03
CA ARG A 380 -26.33 12.43 -5.78
C ARG A 380 -25.37 11.48 -5.09
N CYS A 381 -24.24 11.99 -4.63
CA CYS A 381 -23.23 11.24 -3.91
C CYS A 381 -22.63 12.06 -2.75
N ALA A 382 -22.15 11.37 -1.72
CA ALA A 382 -21.38 11.94 -0.63
C ALA A 382 -19.89 11.75 -0.91
N VAL A 383 -19.12 12.84 -0.88
CA VAL A 383 -17.68 12.86 -1.08
C VAL A 383 -16.96 13.38 0.16
N THR A 384 -15.90 12.72 0.56
CA THR A 384 -15.05 13.14 1.68
C THR A 384 -13.61 12.65 1.53
N ARG A 385 -12.73 13.10 2.42
CA ARG A 385 -11.32 12.69 2.49
C ARG A 385 -10.97 12.33 3.92
N ASN A 386 -10.27 11.24 4.12
CA ASN A 386 -9.81 10.84 5.45
C ASN A 386 -8.44 11.46 5.78
N PRO A 387 -8.17 11.84 7.04
CA PRO A 387 -9.11 11.87 8.18
C PRO A 387 -10.12 13.03 8.08
N CYS A 388 -11.40 12.75 8.34
CA CYS A 388 -12.48 13.75 8.37
C CYS A 388 -13.03 13.92 9.79
N LEU A 389 -13.06 15.14 10.31
CA LEU A 389 -13.44 15.39 11.71
C LEU A 389 -14.55 16.42 11.84
N HIS A 390 -14.57 17.42 10.95
CA HIS A 390 -15.57 18.47 10.99
C HIS A 390 -16.86 17.99 10.30
N PRO A 391 -18.06 18.33 10.82
CA PRO A 391 -19.34 17.98 10.17
C PRO A 391 -19.46 18.44 8.71
N GLY A 392 -18.71 19.47 8.32
CA GLY A 392 -18.66 20.01 6.95
C GLY A 392 -17.75 19.26 5.99
N ASP A 393 -17.01 18.24 6.45
CA ASP A 393 -16.01 17.50 5.66
C ASP A 393 -16.62 16.49 4.68
N ILE A 394 -17.92 16.21 4.83
CA ILE A 394 -18.70 15.45 3.86
C ILE A 394 -19.46 16.45 2.98
N ARG A 395 -19.20 16.40 1.68
CA ARG A 395 -19.90 17.20 0.67
C ARG A 395 -20.87 16.32 -0.10
N VAL A 396 -22.08 16.80 -0.31
CA VAL A 396 -23.05 16.16 -1.19
C VAL A 396 -23.01 16.84 -2.54
N LEU A 397 -22.69 16.07 -3.57
CA LEU A 397 -22.39 16.53 -4.94
C LEU A 397 -23.18 15.72 -5.96
N ASP A 398 -23.25 16.23 -7.18
CA ASP A 398 -23.90 15.54 -8.29
C ASP A 398 -22.84 14.87 -9.17
N ALA A 399 -22.83 13.54 -9.18
CA ALA A 399 -22.04 12.78 -10.13
C ALA A 399 -22.78 12.78 -11.48
N VAL A 400 -22.07 13.19 -12.53
CA VAL A 400 -22.64 13.35 -13.87
C VAL A 400 -21.81 12.60 -14.89
N ASP A 401 -22.47 11.98 -15.87
CA ASP A 401 -21.79 11.36 -16.99
C ASP A 401 -21.43 12.40 -18.05
N LYS A 402 -20.12 12.57 -18.30
CA LYS A 402 -19.58 13.43 -19.36
C LYS A 402 -18.73 12.57 -20.30
N PRO A 403 -19.22 12.25 -21.52
CA PRO A 403 -18.46 11.47 -22.51
C PRO A 403 -17.07 12.03 -22.81
N GLN A 404 -16.90 13.35 -22.70
CA GLN A 404 -15.62 14.04 -22.90
C GLN A 404 -14.55 13.62 -21.88
N LEU A 405 -14.95 13.18 -20.68
CA LEU A 405 -14.06 12.77 -19.59
C LEU A 405 -13.87 11.26 -19.49
N HIS A 406 -14.51 10.46 -20.34
CA HIS A 406 -14.45 9.00 -20.30
C HIS A 406 -13.04 8.41 -20.38
N TYR A 407 -12.09 9.16 -20.94
CA TYR A 407 -10.71 8.70 -21.01
C TYR A 407 -9.99 8.70 -19.67
N LEU A 408 -10.55 9.37 -18.65
CA LEU A 408 -10.08 9.35 -17.28
C LEU A 408 -10.80 8.21 -16.53
N LYS A 409 -10.03 7.20 -16.12
CA LYS A 409 -10.48 6.04 -15.35
C LYS A 409 -9.79 6.00 -13.99
N ASN A 410 -10.45 5.42 -13.00
CA ASN A 410 -9.93 5.25 -11.64
C ASN A 410 -9.50 6.57 -10.98
N VAL A 411 -10.24 7.64 -11.27
CA VAL A 411 -10.06 8.97 -10.69
C VAL A 411 -11.43 9.60 -10.36
N ILE A 412 -11.42 10.55 -9.43
CA ILE A 412 -12.53 11.50 -9.25
C ILE A 412 -12.11 12.84 -9.84
N VAL A 413 -12.90 13.35 -10.79
CA VAL A 413 -12.65 14.62 -11.49
C VAL A 413 -13.51 15.71 -10.86
N PHE A 414 -12.86 16.74 -10.32
CA PHE A 414 -13.52 17.89 -9.70
C PHE A 414 -13.66 19.05 -10.68
N ASN A 415 -14.79 19.78 -10.60
CA ASN A 415 -15.01 20.97 -11.41
C ASN A 415 -14.12 22.14 -11.00
N GLN A 416 -13.98 23.10 -11.93
CA GLN A 416 -13.24 24.36 -11.76
C GLN A 416 -14.17 25.59 -11.69
N LYS A 417 -15.41 25.41 -11.19
CA LYS A 417 -16.48 26.44 -11.24
C LYS A 417 -17.17 26.70 -9.90
N SER A 418 -16.83 25.96 -8.85
CA SER A 418 -17.42 26.12 -7.52
C SER A 418 -16.76 27.27 -6.76
N ASP A 419 -17.48 28.01 -5.91
CA ASP A 419 -16.94 29.19 -5.21
C ASP A 419 -15.65 28.91 -4.43
N ARG A 420 -15.59 27.70 -3.85
CA ARG A 420 -14.43 27.12 -3.15
C ARG A 420 -14.09 25.77 -3.78
N SER A 421 -12.81 25.42 -3.76
CA SER A 421 -12.32 24.12 -4.24
C SER A 421 -12.98 22.99 -3.44
N ILE A 422 -13.64 22.06 -4.13
CA ILE A 422 -14.28 20.88 -3.52
C ILE A 422 -13.27 20.03 -2.73
N PRO A 423 -12.09 19.69 -3.30
CA PRO A 423 -10.97 19.12 -2.55
C PRO A 423 -10.74 19.78 -1.19
N ASN A 424 -10.66 21.11 -1.18
CA ASN A 424 -10.38 21.88 0.03
C ASN A 424 -11.55 21.85 1.03
N MET A 425 -12.80 21.78 0.56
CA MET A 425 -13.97 21.58 1.43
C MET A 425 -14.00 20.19 2.07
N CYS A 426 -13.36 19.20 1.45
CA CYS A 426 -13.25 17.83 1.96
C CYS A 426 -12.01 17.71 2.87
N ALA A 427 -12.16 18.12 4.13
CA ALA A 427 -11.12 18.03 5.15
C ALA A 427 -9.80 18.75 4.78
N GLY A 428 -9.85 19.84 4.01
CA GLY A 428 -8.66 20.60 3.59
C GLY A 428 -7.79 19.88 2.57
N GLY A 429 -8.37 19.02 1.73
CA GLY A 429 -7.65 18.28 0.71
C GLY A 429 -7.14 19.14 -0.45
N ASP A 430 -6.20 18.57 -1.19
CA ASP A 430 -5.65 19.11 -2.44
C ASP A 430 -5.64 18.03 -3.53
N LEU A 431 -4.93 18.27 -4.64
CA LEU A 431 -4.77 17.31 -5.74
C LEU A 431 -3.31 16.85 -5.89
N ASP A 432 -2.53 16.83 -4.79
CA ASP A 432 -1.12 16.41 -4.78
C ASP A 432 -0.91 14.90 -4.56
N GLY A 433 -2.02 14.17 -4.45
CA GLY A 433 -2.11 12.73 -4.26
C GLY A 433 -3.20 12.27 -3.29
N ASP A 434 -4.05 13.19 -2.83
CA ASP A 434 -5.17 12.88 -1.95
C ASP A 434 -6.16 11.91 -2.59
N ILE A 435 -6.61 10.95 -1.78
CA ILE A 435 -7.61 9.94 -2.14
C ILE A 435 -8.94 10.33 -1.50
N TYR A 436 -9.97 10.41 -2.33
CA TYR A 436 -11.32 10.80 -1.91
C TYR A 436 -12.24 9.58 -1.93
N THR A 437 -13.08 9.48 -0.90
CA THR A 437 -14.15 8.48 -0.82
C THR A 437 -15.42 9.08 -1.42
N CYS A 438 -15.99 8.43 -2.42
CA CYS A 438 -17.28 8.77 -3.03
C CYS A 438 -18.27 7.65 -2.72
N ILE A 439 -19.43 7.99 -2.14
CA ILE A 439 -20.49 7.06 -1.74
C ILE A 439 -21.79 7.51 -2.42
N TRP A 440 -22.39 6.65 -3.25
CA TRP A 440 -23.66 6.92 -3.92
C TRP A 440 -24.78 5.96 -3.48
N ASP A 441 -24.58 5.24 -2.37
CA ASP A 441 -25.67 4.56 -1.67
C ASP A 441 -26.69 5.60 -1.20
N ALA A 442 -27.88 5.60 -1.80
CA ALA A 442 -28.94 6.56 -1.51
C ALA A 442 -29.31 6.63 -0.01
N LYS A 443 -29.11 5.56 0.76
CA LYS A 443 -29.39 5.55 2.22
C LYS A 443 -28.27 6.17 3.05
N LEU A 444 -27.07 6.31 2.49
CA LEU A 444 -25.90 6.90 3.14
C LEU A 444 -25.60 8.33 2.67
N VAL A 445 -26.25 8.81 1.61
CA VAL A 445 -26.11 10.20 1.13
C VAL A 445 -26.97 11.13 2.00
N PRO A 446 -26.37 12.07 2.75
CA PRO A 446 -27.14 12.96 3.60
C PRO A 446 -28.05 13.93 2.82
N GLU A 447 -29.19 14.29 3.41
CA GLU A 447 -30.08 15.31 2.85
C GLU A 447 -29.56 16.74 3.10
N THR A 448 -28.86 16.93 4.21
CA THR A 448 -28.34 18.23 4.64
C THR A 448 -26.82 18.24 4.66
N MET A 449 -26.25 19.42 4.50
CA MET A 449 -24.80 19.66 4.62
C MET A 449 -24.52 20.66 5.73
N TYR A 450 -23.35 20.53 6.32
CA TYR A 450 -22.80 21.54 7.21
C TYR A 450 -21.82 22.44 6.43
N GLU A 451 -21.60 23.66 6.90
CA GLU A 451 -20.62 24.56 6.27
C GLU A 451 -19.21 23.97 6.42
N PRO A 452 -18.39 23.90 5.36
CA PRO A 452 -17.02 23.39 5.46
C PRO A 452 -16.16 24.28 6.34
N MET A 453 -15.27 23.68 7.14
CA MET A 453 -14.34 24.43 7.99
C MET A 453 -13.38 25.27 7.14
N ASP A 454 -12.87 26.38 7.67
CA ASP A 454 -11.73 27.06 7.08
C ASP A 454 -10.45 26.26 7.35
N TYR A 455 -9.80 25.81 6.28
CA TYR A 455 -8.56 25.03 6.31
C TYR A 455 -7.32 25.89 6.03
N THR A 456 -7.45 27.21 6.14
CA THR A 456 -6.33 28.13 5.94
C THR A 456 -5.22 27.85 6.95
N ALA A 457 -4.05 27.46 6.45
CA ALA A 457 -2.89 27.18 7.28
C ALA A 457 -2.46 28.43 8.08
N PRO A 458 -1.97 28.25 9.33
CA PRO A 458 -1.49 29.35 10.14
C PRO A 458 -0.24 29.98 9.50
N LYS A 459 -0.02 31.27 9.79
CA LYS A 459 1.19 31.96 9.34
C LYS A 459 2.44 31.20 9.86
N PRO A 460 3.34 30.76 8.96
CA PRO A 460 4.48 29.95 9.34
C PRO A 460 5.55 30.79 10.02
N ASN A 461 6.36 30.15 10.87
CA ASN A 461 7.54 30.77 11.46
C ASN A 461 8.64 30.90 10.40
N ARG A 462 9.03 32.15 10.10
CA ARG A 462 10.10 32.44 9.13
C ARG A 462 11.44 32.65 9.83
N LYS A 463 12.48 32.08 9.24
CA LYS A 463 13.88 32.25 9.58
C LYS A 463 14.69 32.34 8.27
N PRO A 464 15.26 33.50 7.93
CA PRO A 464 16.16 33.59 6.78
C PRO A 464 17.41 32.74 7.03
N ASN A 465 17.98 32.18 5.95
CA ASN A 465 19.18 31.33 5.99
C ASN A 465 19.04 30.14 6.95
N VAL A 466 18.10 29.24 6.63
CA VAL A 466 17.89 28.01 7.40
C VAL A 466 19.14 27.13 7.36
N SER A 467 19.66 26.76 8.53
CA SER A 467 20.81 25.86 8.66
C SER A 467 20.38 24.42 8.91
N VAL A 468 21.30 23.47 8.68
CA VAL A 468 21.07 22.05 9.04
C VAL A 468 20.88 21.87 10.56
N GLU A 469 21.51 22.71 11.38
CA GLU A 469 21.30 22.67 12.83
C GLU A 469 19.85 23.04 13.20
N ASP A 470 19.24 24.00 12.48
CA ASP A 470 17.83 24.35 12.66
C ASP A 470 16.91 23.19 12.31
N VAL A 471 17.24 22.45 11.24
CA VAL A 471 16.51 21.24 10.87
C VAL A 471 16.60 20.17 11.96
N LYS A 472 17.77 19.98 12.57
CA LYS A 472 17.97 19.06 13.72
C LYS A 472 17.16 19.51 14.94
N LYS A 473 17.16 20.80 15.27
CA LYS A 473 16.34 21.37 16.36
C LYS A 473 14.86 21.20 16.08
N PHE A 474 14.43 21.43 14.84
CA PHE A 474 13.05 21.25 14.40
C PHE A 474 12.60 19.80 14.55
N PHE A 475 13.45 18.83 14.18
CA PHE A 475 13.14 17.41 14.37
C PHE A 475 12.83 17.10 15.83
N VAL A 476 13.67 17.52 16.78
CA VAL A 476 13.44 17.30 18.22
C VAL A 476 12.20 18.05 18.70
N ASN A 477 11.99 19.30 18.27
CA ASN A 477 10.79 20.06 18.57
C ASN A 477 9.51 19.37 18.07
N TYR A 478 9.58 18.73 16.91
CA TYR A 478 8.47 17.97 16.36
C TYR A 478 8.11 16.77 17.25
N ILE A 479 9.10 16.00 17.72
CA ILE A 479 8.87 14.84 18.61
C ILE A 479 8.07 15.24 19.86
N VAL A 480 8.40 16.38 20.46
CA VAL A 480 7.72 16.88 21.68
C VAL A 480 6.31 17.34 21.41
N ASN A 481 6.09 18.02 20.29
CA ASN A 481 4.85 18.73 20.03
C ASN A 481 3.90 17.98 19.08
N ASN A 482 4.28 16.81 18.60
CA ASN A 482 3.43 15.98 17.75
C ASN A 482 2.27 15.38 18.58
N ASN A 483 1.11 16.02 18.50
CA ASN A 483 -0.10 15.61 19.20
C ASN A 483 -1.24 15.20 18.27
N LEU A 484 -0.97 15.00 16.98
CA LEU A 484 -2.00 14.66 15.97
C LEU A 484 -2.85 13.46 16.40
N GLY A 485 -2.21 12.35 16.77
CA GLY A 485 -2.92 11.14 17.23
C GLY A 485 -3.59 11.29 18.61
N ILE A 486 -3.15 12.23 19.45
CA ILE A 486 -3.80 12.52 20.73
C ILE A 486 -5.09 13.32 20.49
N ILE A 487 -5.03 14.31 19.59
CA ILE A 487 -6.17 15.12 19.17
C ILE A 487 -7.23 14.23 18.51
N ASP A 488 -6.84 13.36 17.58
CA ASP A 488 -7.75 12.45 16.88
C ASP A 488 -8.47 11.50 17.85
N ASN A 489 -7.72 10.86 18.76
CA ASN A 489 -8.30 10.01 19.81
C ASN A 489 -9.25 10.78 20.74
N ALA A 490 -8.91 12.03 21.07
CA ALA A 490 -9.76 12.87 21.90
C ALA A 490 -11.03 13.28 21.18
N HIS A 491 -10.95 13.59 19.89
CA HIS A 491 -12.10 13.89 19.05
C HIS A 491 -13.06 12.70 19.02
N LEU A 492 -12.55 11.50 18.74
CA LEU A 492 -13.34 10.27 18.73
C LEU A 492 -14.03 10.01 20.08
N ALA A 493 -13.32 10.15 21.19
CA ALA A 493 -13.90 9.93 22.52
C ALA A 493 -14.97 10.96 22.89
N TRP A 494 -14.78 12.24 22.56
CA TRP A 494 -15.79 13.28 22.84
C TRP A 494 -16.99 13.19 21.90
N ALA A 495 -16.77 12.89 20.63
CA ALA A 495 -17.84 12.71 19.66
C ALA A 495 -18.74 11.51 20.02
N ASP A 496 -18.18 10.49 20.66
CA ASP A 496 -18.94 9.37 21.21
C ASP A 496 -19.69 9.74 22.50
N GLN A 497 -19.03 10.44 23.42
CA GLN A 497 -19.57 10.70 24.76
C GLN A 497 -20.66 11.79 24.80
N LEU A 498 -20.59 12.78 23.90
CA LEU A 498 -21.42 13.98 23.95
C LEU A 498 -22.64 13.84 23.06
N LYS A 499 -23.79 14.33 23.53
CA LYS A 499 -25.07 14.22 22.81
C LYS A 499 -25.06 14.87 21.42
N ASP A 500 -24.39 16.01 21.27
CA ASP A 500 -24.26 16.71 19.97
C ASP A 500 -23.17 16.10 19.07
N GLY A 501 -22.49 15.05 19.55
CA GLY A 501 -21.41 14.36 18.86
C GLY A 501 -20.36 15.31 18.29
N VAL A 502 -20.06 15.15 16.99
CA VAL A 502 -19.08 15.96 16.26
C VAL A 502 -19.48 17.45 16.11
N ARG A 503 -20.76 17.80 16.31
CA ARG A 503 -21.22 19.20 16.30
C ARG A 503 -20.92 19.93 17.61
N ASN A 504 -20.52 19.21 18.66
CA ASN A 504 -20.20 19.82 19.93
C ASN A 504 -18.97 20.75 19.79
N GLY A 505 -18.99 21.90 20.47
CA GLY A 505 -17.90 22.87 20.42
C GLY A 505 -16.51 22.31 20.80
N LYS A 506 -16.44 21.26 21.63
CA LYS A 506 -15.16 20.55 21.88
C LYS A 506 -14.65 19.82 20.65
N CYS A 507 -15.52 19.12 19.91
CA CYS A 507 -15.18 18.39 18.70
C CYS A 507 -14.80 19.35 17.56
N ILE A 508 -15.56 20.43 17.38
CA ILE A 508 -15.22 21.50 16.43
C ILE A 508 -13.81 22.06 16.73
N LYS A 509 -13.53 22.38 18.01
CA LYS A 509 -12.20 22.87 18.39
C LYS A 509 -11.09 21.85 18.16
N LEU A 510 -11.39 20.56 18.35
CA LEU A 510 -10.44 19.48 18.07
C LEU A 510 -10.20 19.29 16.57
N ALA A 511 -11.21 19.49 15.72
CA ALA A 511 -11.04 19.49 14.27
C ALA A 511 -10.13 20.64 13.79
N GLU A 512 -10.29 21.85 14.34
CA GLU A 512 -9.38 22.97 14.09
C GLU A 512 -7.94 22.65 14.52
N LEU A 513 -7.76 22.12 15.74
CA LEU A 513 -6.45 21.73 16.24
C LEU A 513 -5.83 20.59 15.43
N HIS A 514 -6.64 19.67 14.91
CA HIS A 514 -6.18 18.59 14.04
C HIS A 514 -5.63 19.16 12.72
N SER A 515 -6.33 20.09 12.08
CA SER A 515 -5.83 20.79 10.89
C SER A 515 -4.50 21.49 11.17
N LEU A 516 -4.38 22.22 12.29
CA LEU A 516 -3.12 22.84 12.71
C LEU A 516 -1.99 21.81 12.91
N ALA A 517 -2.30 20.65 13.48
CA ALA A 517 -1.33 19.57 13.72
C ALA A 517 -0.87 18.90 12.41
N VAL A 518 -1.74 18.77 11.41
CA VAL A 518 -1.38 18.25 10.07
C VAL A 518 -0.39 19.19 9.38
N ASP A 519 -0.54 20.50 9.55
CA ASP A 519 0.33 21.50 8.95
C ASP A 519 1.58 21.83 9.76
N PHE A 520 1.66 21.43 11.03
CA PHE A 520 2.82 21.65 11.90
C PHE A 520 4.17 21.25 11.25
N PRO A 521 4.32 20.09 10.58
CA PRO A 521 5.55 19.75 9.85
C PRO A 521 6.01 20.80 8.84
N LYS A 522 5.09 21.57 8.26
CA LYS A 522 5.36 22.57 7.21
C LYS A 522 5.43 23.99 7.78
N THR A 523 4.61 24.32 8.78
CA THR A 523 4.47 25.68 9.31
C THR A 523 5.39 25.95 10.50
N GLY A 524 5.77 24.91 11.23
CA GLY A 524 6.49 25.00 12.50
C GLY A 524 5.65 25.53 13.66
N VAL A 525 4.33 25.63 13.49
CA VAL A 525 3.40 26.07 14.54
C VAL A 525 2.74 24.84 15.17
N PRO A 526 3.02 24.51 16.44
CA PRO A 526 2.46 23.33 17.08
C PRO A 526 1.00 23.57 17.49
N ALA A 527 0.13 22.57 17.28
CA ALA A 527 -1.20 22.59 17.86
C ALA A 527 -1.09 22.43 19.38
N ARG A 528 -1.78 23.26 20.17
CA ARG A 528 -1.76 23.17 21.65
C ARG A 528 -3.12 22.76 22.17
N MET A 529 -3.20 21.53 22.68
CA MET A 529 -4.44 20.95 23.17
C MET A 529 -4.68 21.31 24.64
N GLU A 530 -5.71 22.14 24.88
CA GLU A 530 -6.13 22.57 26.22
C GLU A 530 -6.59 21.39 27.10
N ARG A 531 -6.42 21.54 28.43
CA ARG A 531 -6.79 20.49 29.40
C ARG A 531 -8.27 20.09 29.32
N ARG A 532 -9.18 21.03 29.04
CA ARG A 532 -10.63 20.76 28.92
C ARG A 532 -11.01 19.87 27.73
N LEU A 533 -10.13 19.81 26.73
CA LEU A 533 -10.31 18.98 25.54
C LEU A 533 -9.78 17.55 25.74
N ARG A 534 -9.10 17.25 26.85
CA ARG A 534 -8.57 15.91 27.13
C ARG A 534 -9.66 15.04 27.77
N PRO A 535 -10.10 13.93 27.15
CA PRO A 535 -11.06 13.02 27.77
C PRO A 535 -10.49 12.39 29.04
N ARG A 536 -11.34 12.18 30.04
CA ARG A 536 -10.99 11.47 31.29
C ARG A 536 -11.30 9.98 31.22
N SER A 537 -12.24 9.61 30.36
CA SER A 537 -12.65 8.24 30.09
C SER A 537 -12.79 8.02 28.58
N TYR A 538 -12.58 6.80 28.12
CA TYR A 538 -12.61 6.44 26.70
C TYR A 538 -13.68 5.36 26.45
N PRO A 539 -14.32 5.34 25.28
CA PRO A 539 -15.28 4.30 24.95
C PRO A 539 -14.60 2.93 24.80
N HIS A 540 -15.33 1.85 25.11
CA HIS A 540 -14.77 0.50 25.19
C HIS A 540 -14.11 0.02 23.91
N PHE A 541 -14.63 0.42 22.75
CA PHE A 541 -14.08 0.06 21.43
C PHE A 541 -12.69 0.63 21.14
N MET A 542 -12.19 1.58 21.95
CA MET A 542 -10.83 2.13 21.82
C MET A 542 -9.76 1.33 22.56
N GLU A 543 -10.14 0.36 23.42
CA GLU A 543 -9.23 -0.59 24.06
C GLU A 543 -8.00 0.06 24.73
N LYS A 544 -8.25 1.01 25.64
CA LYS A 544 -7.20 1.69 26.41
C LYS A 544 -7.14 1.16 27.84
N PRO A 545 -6.54 -0.02 28.10
CA PRO A 545 -6.57 -0.66 29.42
C PRO A 545 -5.88 0.16 30.52
N ASP A 546 -5.00 1.09 30.14
CA ASP A 546 -4.30 2.01 31.04
C ASP A 546 -5.13 3.27 31.40
N LYS A 547 -6.35 3.39 30.89
CA LYS A 547 -7.25 4.53 31.08
C LYS A 547 -8.61 4.08 31.57
N ALA A 548 -9.35 4.98 32.22
CA ALA A 548 -10.76 4.72 32.54
C ALA A 548 -11.56 4.50 31.25
N MET A 549 -12.39 3.46 31.21
CA MET A 549 -13.22 3.11 30.06
C MET A 549 -14.69 3.05 30.42
N TYR A 550 -15.58 3.36 29.47
CA TYR A 550 -17.03 3.22 29.60
C TYR A 550 -17.60 2.42 28.44
N LYS A 551 -18.76 1.79 28.67
CA LYS A 551 -19.51 1.10 27.61
C LYS A 551 -20.22 2.16 26.75
N SER A 552 -19.89 2.23 25.47
CA SER A 552 -20.52 3.14 24.52
C SER A 552 -21.81 2.55 23.95
N ASP A 553 -22.88 3.35 23.98
CA ASP A 553 -24.16 3.04 23.34
C ASP A 553 -24.27 3.60 21.92
N SER A 554 -23.20 4.20 21.39
CA SER A 554 -23.17 4.73 20.02
C SER A 554 -23.19 3.61 18.99
N VAL A 555 -23.44 3.96 17.72
CA VAL A 555 -23.34 3.01 16.60
C VAL A 555 -21.96 2.36 16.52
N VAL A 556 -20.88 3.11 16.79
CA VAL A 556 -19.52 2.57 16.78
C VAL A 556 -19.34 1.56 17.92
N GLY A 557 -19.89 1.85 19.10
CA GLY A 557 -19.95 0.90 20.23
C GLY A 557 -20.70 -0.38 19.87
N LYS A 558 -21.89 -0.24 19.27
CA LYS A 558 -22.72 -1.37 18.81
C LYS A 558 -22.02 -2.20 17.73
N ILE A 559 -21.34 -1.58 16.77
CA ILE A 559 -20.53 -2.28 15.74
C ILE A 559 -19.45 -3.13 16.40
N TYR A 560 -18.68 -2.54 17.32
CA TYR A 560 -17.61 -3.24 18.03
C TYR A 560 -18.13 -4.46 18.80
N ASP A 561 -19.31 -4.34 19.39
CA ASP A 561 -19.94 -5.42 20.15
C ASP A 561 -20.50 -6.53 19.27
N ARG A 562 -21.10 -6.19 18.12
CA ARG A 562 -21.67 -7.15 17.19
C ARG A 562 -20.61 -7.90 16.38
N ALA A 563 -19.45 -7.29 16.12
CA ALA A 563 -18.33 -7.94 15.47
C ALA A 563 -17.56 -8.85 16.47
N THR A 564 -18.18 -9.97 16.87
CA THR A 564 -17.65 -10.89 17.90
C THR A 564 -16.60 -11.87 17.37
N GLU A 565 -16.75 -12.36 16.14
CA GLU A 565 -15.89 -13.38 15.52
C GLU A 565 -14.66 -12.77 14.83
N CYS A 566 -13.64 -12.41 15.60
CA CYS A 566 -12.35 -11.98 15.05
C CYS A 566 -11.22 -12.98 15.24
N LYS A 567 -11.51 -14.15 15.82
CA LYS A 567 -10.51 -15.21 15.99
C LYS A 567 -10.49 -16.06 14.74
N PHE A 568 -9.29 -16.41 14.31
CA PHE A 568 -9.08 -17.41 13.29
C PHE A 568 -8.77 -18.73 13.98
N GLU A 569 -9.59 -19.74 13.70
CA GLU A 569 -9.38 -21.11 14.12
C GLU A 569 -9.26 -21.95 12.84
N PRO A 570 -8.06 -22.47 12.54
CA PRO A 570 -7.85 -23.25 11.33
C PRO A 570 -8.59 -24.59 11.42
N ILE A 571 -9.07 -25.05 10.28
CA ILE A 571 -9.46 -26.45 10.10
C ILE A 571 -8.17 -27.27 10.19
N THR A 572 -8.18 -28.28 11.05
CA THR A 572 -7.04 -29.20 11.26
C THR A 572 -7.34 -30.62 10.81
N THR A 573 -8.60 -30.93 10.50
CA THR A 573 -8.97 -32.19 9.87
C THR A 573 -8.48 -32.17 8.43
N VAL A 574 -7.61 -33.11 8.08
CA VAL A 574 -7.01 -33.17 6.75
C VAL A 574 -7.48 -34.43 6.05
N GLU A 575 -8.00 -34.25 4.85
CA GLU A 575 -8.29 -35.32 3.91
C GLU A 575 -7.36 -35.11 2.71
N LEU A 576 -6.61 -36.16 2.35
CA LEU A 576 -5.75 -36.12 1.16
C LEU A 576 -6.65 -36.12 -0.07
N ASP A 577 -6.57 -35.06 -0.88
CA ASP A 577 -7.30 -35.02 -2.13
C ASP A 577 -6.54 -35.80 -3.20
N GLU A 578 -6.96 -37.04 -3.45
CA GLU A 578 -6.41 -37.86 -4.53
C GLU A 578 -6.49 -37.16 -5.90
N TRP A 579 -7.37 -36.15 -6.07
CA TRP A 579 -7.48 -35.36 -7.28
C TRP A 579 -6.22 -34.56 -7.60
N LEU A 580 -5.32 -34.36 -6.64
CA LEU A 580 -4.06 -33.65 -6.82
C LEU A 580 -2.85 -34.59 -6.97
N LEU A 581 -3.05 -35.91 -7.08
CA LEU A 581 -1.97 -36.89 -7.19
C LEU A 581 -1.78 -37.40 -8.61
N GLU A 582 -0.73 -36.98 -9.31
CA GLU A 582 -0.34 -37.55 -10.62
C GLU A 582 0.39 -38.89 -10.50
N ASP A 583 0.17 -39.77 -11.47
CA ASP A 583 0.83 -41.08 -11.54
C ASP A 583 2.35 -40.92 -11.64
N GLY A 584 3.10 -41.60 -10.76
CA GLY A 584 4.56 -41.53 -10.72
C GLY A 584 5.11 -40.42 -9.83
N HIS A 585 4.27 -39.78 -9.00
CA HIS A 585 4.71 -38.80 -8.00
C HIS A 585 5.66 -39.41 -6.94
N GLU A 586 5.63 -40.73 -6.75
CA GLU A 586 6.47 -41.48 -5.82
C GLU A 586 7.97 -41.32 -6.09
N LEU A 587 8.34 -41.02 -7.35
CA LEU A 587 9.72 -40.77 -7.76
C LEU A 587 10.36 -39.57 -7.05
N TYR A 588 9.56 -38.64 -6.55
CA TYR A 588 10.01 -37.38 -5.97
C TYR A 588 9.79 -37.29 -4.45
N HIS A 589 9.32 -38.36 -3.79
CA HIS A 589 8.98 -38.31 -2.35
C HIS A 589 10.16 -37.96 -1.46
N ASP A 590 11.33 -38.60 -1.67
CA ASP A 590 12.50 -38.39 -0.81
C ASP A 590 13.00 -36.94 -0.87
N GLU A 591 13.11 -36.39 -2.09
CA GLU A 591 13.47 -34.98 -2.29
C GLU A 591 12.41 -34.04 -1.68
N ALA A 592 11.13 -34.35 -1.88
CA ALA A 592 10.03 -33.54 -1.35
C ALA A 592 10.03 -33.48 0.18
N ARG A 593 10.34 -34.58 0.89
CA ARG A 593 10.49 -34.60 2.36
C ARG A 593 11.61 -33.68 2.84
N ASP A 594 12.78 -33.77 2.21
CA ASP A 594 13.93 -32.93 2.59
C ASP A 594 13.68 -31.44 2.33
N LEU A 595 13.00 -31.10 1.24
CA LEU A 595 12.61 -29.73 0.92
C LEU A 595 11.49 -29.21 1.83
N LYS A 596 10.49 -30.04 2.13
CA LYS A 596 9.41 -29.69 3.06
C LYS A 596 9.96 -29.35 4.43
N ARG A 597 10.82 -30.19 5.01
CA ARG A 597 11.45 -29.92 6.33
C ARG A 597 12.16 -28.56 6.35
N GLN A 598 12.94 -28.26 5.31
CA GLN A 598 13.63 -26.97 5.20
C GLN A 598 12.67 -25.77 5.06
N TYR A 599 11.56 -25.97 4.34
CA TYR A 599 10.54 -24.94 4.17
C TYR A 599 9.82 -24.67 5.49
N ASP A 600 9.42 -25.72 6.19
CA ASP A 600 8.70 -25.62 7.46
C ASP A 600 9.57 -24.94 8.52
N GLU A 601 10.84 -25.30 8.63
CA GLU A 601 11.80 -24.60 9.50
C GLU A 601 11.89 -23.10 9.18
N ALA A 602 11.87 -22.74 7.89
CA ALA A 602 11.91 -21.34 7.48
C ALA A 602 10.64 -20.57 7.85
N ILE A 603 9.45 -21.17 7.65
CA ILE A 603 8.16 -20.55 8.03
C ILE A 603 8.03 -20.47 9.55
N LEU A 604 8.37 -21.54 10.28
CA LEU A 604 8.35 -21.56 11.75
C LEU A 604 9.31 -20.52 12.34
N SER A 605 10.46 -20.28 11.70
CA SER A 605 11.37 -19.21 12.08
C SER A 605 10.71 -17.83 11.96
N VAL A 606 10.00 -17.56 10.86
CA VAL A 606 9.22 -16.31 10.69
C VAL A 606 8.11 -16.22 11.74
N MET A 607 7.34 -17.29 11.95
CA MET A 607 6.28 -17.33 12.97
C MET A 607 6.83 -17.00 14.36
N SER A 608 7.93 -17.64 14.76
CA SER A 608 8.60 -17.42 16.05
C SER A 608 9.14 -15.99 16.17
N GLN A 609 9.79 -15.48 15.12
CA GLN A 609 10.35 -14.13 15.09
C GLN A 609 9.29 -13.04 15.30
N PHE A 610 8.11 -13.19 14.67
CA PHE A 610 7.03 -12.21 14.75
C PHE A 610 5.98 -12.53 15.83
N GLY A 611 6.08 -13.71 16.44
CA GLY A 611 5.10 -14.24 17.38
C GLY A 611 3.71 -14.40 16.73
N ILE A 612 3.68 -14.86 15.49
CA ILE A 612 2.45 -15.17 14.74
C ILE A 612 2.10 -16.63 15.01
N ALA A 613 0.85 -16.90 15.36
CA ALA A 613 0.44 -18.20 15.86
C ALA A 613 0.22 -19.24 14.75
N SER A 614 -0.01 -18.80 13.51
CA SER A 614 -0.46 -19.67 12.43
C SER A 614 0.30 -19.45 11.12
N GLU A 615 0.62 -20.53 10.41
CA GLU A 615 1.19 -20.48 9.06
C GLU A 615 0.28 -19.73 8.08
N TRP A 616 -1.05 -19.87 8.23
CA TRP A 616 -2.05 -19.25 7.36
C TRP A 616 -1.97 -17.72 7.39
N GLU A 617 -1.71 -17.14 8.56
CA GLU A 617 -1.49 -15.70 8.73
C GLU A 617 -0.16 -15.24 8.10
N VAL A 618 0.88 -16.08 8.15
CA VAL A 618 2.20 -15.78 7.59
C VAL A 618 2.17 -15.83 6.07
N VAL A 619 1.65 -16.90 5.46
CA VAL A 619 1.68 -17.08 4.00
C VAL A 619 0.71 -16.17 3.26
N SER A 620 -0.38 -15.77 3.91
CA SER A 620 -1.34 -14.80 3.36
C SER A 620 -0.97 -13.33 3.64
N GLY A 621 -0.22 -13.08 4.72
CA GLY A 621 -0.02 -11.74 5.26
C GLY A 621 -1.26 -11.13 5.92
N TRP A 622 -2.35 -11.89 6.07
CA TRP A 622 -3.56 -11.46 6.78
C TRP A 622 -3.42 -11.72 8.28
N ILE A 623 -2.56 -10.94 8.92
CA ILE A 623 -2.16 -11.14 10.32
C ILE A 623 -3.23 -10.59 11.28
N ILE A 624 -3.72 -11.45 12.16
CA ILE A 624 -4.75 -11.20 13.17
C ILE A 624 -4.11 -11.10 14.55
N GLN A 625 -3.18 -11.99 14.87
CA GLN A 625 -2.48 -12.02 16.15
C GLN A 625 -0.97 -12.01 15.92
N TYR A 626 -0.29 -11.21 16.72
CA TYR A 626 1.17 -11.15 16.74
C TYR A 626 1.63 -10.77 18.14
N ASN A 627 2.87 -11.11 18.47
CA ASN A 627 3.44 -10.74 19.77
C ASN A 627 3.73 -9.24 19.76
N SER A 628 2.79 -8.48 20.32
CA SER A 628 2.94 -7.04 20.46
C SER A 628 4.24 -6.71 21.18
N LEU A 629 4.65 -7.41 22.26
CA LEU A 629 5.87 -7.07 23.00
C LEU A 629 7.16 -7.08 22.16
N LEU A 630 7.22 -7.89 21.10
CA LEU A 630 8.37 -7.96 20.19
C LEU A 630 8.23 -7.01 18.98
N ASN A 631 7.01 -6.75 18.48
CA ASN A 631 6.78 -6.05 17.21
C ASN A 631 5.59 -5.06 17.23
N LYS A 632 5.67 -3.97 18.02
CA LYS A 632 4.53 -3.09 18.37
C LYS A 632 3.98 -2.14 17.29
N ARG A 633 4.50 -2.13 16.05
CA ARG A 633 3.92 -1.29 14.97
C ARG A 633 3.32 -2.14 13.85
N ASP A 634 1.98 -2.15 13.82
CA ASP A 634 1.11 -2.77 12.81
C ASP A 634 1.46 -2.37 11.36
N PHE A 635 2.00 -1.16 11.15
CA PHE A 635 2.12 -0.55 9.81
C PHE A 635 3.09 -1.26 8.86
N HIS A 636 4.20 -1.83 9.36
CA HIS A 636 5.21 -2.52 8.53
C HIS A 636 5.27 -4.03 8.79
N LEU A 637 4.50 -4.55 9.74
CA LEU A 637 4.56 -5.97 10.11
C LEU A 637 4.23 -6.85 8.91
N ARG A 638 3.13 -6.55 8.21
CA ARG A 638 2.74 -7.26 6.99
C ARG A 638 3.84 -7.21 5.93
N GLU A 639 4.41 -6.04 5.69
CA GLU A 639 5.47 -5.87 4.69
C GLU A 639 6.72 -6.70 5.02
N GLN A 640 7.17 -6.65 6.28
CA GLN A 640 8.34 -7.41 6.73
C GLN A 640 8.12 -8.92 6.61
N VAL A 641 6.97 -9.41 7.07
CA VAL A 641 6.60 -10.83 6.98
C VAL A 641 6.52 -11.25 5.52
N MET A 642 5.80 -10.51 4.69
CA MET A 642 5.60 -10.88 3.28
C MET A 642 6.88 -10.81 2.46
N ASN A 643 7.80 -9.89 2.74
CA ASN A 643 9.10 -9.86 2.07
C ASN A 643 9.96 -11.09 2.41
N LEU A 644 9.90 -11.58 3.65
CA LEU A 644 10.59 -12.82 4.05
C LEU A 644 9.94 -14.04 3.40
N VAL A 645 8.61 -14.13 3.45
CA VAL A 645 7.85 -15.21 2.82
C VAL A 645 8.06 -15.26 1.31
N ASP A 646 8.03 -14.12 0.62
CA ASP A 646 8.33 -14.03 -0.81
C ASP A 646 9.76 -14.52 -1.13
N GLY A 647 10.74 -14.18 -0.28
CA GLY A 647 12.09 -14.70 -0.39
C GLY A 647 12.17 -16.23 -0.23
N ILE A 648 11.43 -16.79 0.73
CA ILE A 648 11.30 -18.25 0.93
C ILE A 648 10.65 -18.89 -0.31
N VAL A 649 9.49 -18.40 -0.74
CA VAL A 649 8.76 -18.91 -1.92
C VAL A 649 9.66 -18.90 -3.16
N ARG A 650 10.41 -17.82 -3.42
CA ARG A 650 11.34 -17.75 -4.54
C ARG A 650 12.48 -18.75 -4.44
N LYS A 651 13.05 -18.97 -3.24
CA LYS A 651 14.10 -19.98 -3.03
C LYS A 651 13.59 -21.37 -3.41
N PHE A 652 12.44 -21.78 -2.87
CA PHE A 652 11.92 -23.13 -3.08
C PHE A 652 11.36 -23.35 -4.49
N ARG A 653 10.73 -22.33 -5.10
CA ARG A 653 10.36 -22.41 -6.53
C ARG A 653 11.59 -22.58 -7.43
N LYS A 654 12.68 -21.85 -7.15
CA LYS A 654 13.93 -22.02 -7.90
C LYS A 654 14.47 -23.45 -7.75
N SER A 655 14.53 -23.98 -6.53
CA SER A 655 14.99 -25.36 -6.30
C SER A 655 14.08 -26.42 -6.94
N PHE A 656 12.77 -26.15 -7.06
CA PHE A 656 11.86 -27.01 -7.82
C PHE A 656 12.22 -27.05 -9.31
N GLU A 657 12.51 -25.88 -9.89
CA GLU A 657 12.75 -25.70 -11.33
C GLU A 657 14.18 -26.05 -11.76
N GLU A 658 15.16 -26.07 -10.85
CA GLU A 658 16.60 -26.25 -11.13
C GLU A 658 16.89 -27.50 -11.99
N GLU A 659 16.27 -28.65 -11.69
CA GLU A 659 16.51 -29.90 -12.42
C GLU A 659 15.96 -29.92 -13.86
N PHE A 660 14.98 -29.05 -14.17
CA PHE A 660 14.35 -28.97 -15.50
C PHE A 660 15.02 -27.91 -16.38
N VAL A 661 15.66 -26.91 -15.77
CA VAL A 661 16.41 -25.88 -16.50
C VAL A 661 17.77 -26.40 -16.96
N GLU A 662 18.46 -27.21 -16.13
CA GLU A 662 19.76 -27.79 -16.49
C GLU A 662 19.67 -28.78 -17.69
N GLN A 663 18.56 -29.51 -17.84
CA GLN A 663 18.33 -30.44 -18.97
C GLN A 663 18.12 -29.72 -20.32
N HIS A 664 17.73 -28.44 -20.31
CA HIS A 664 17.60 -27.62 -21.52
C HIS A 664 18.93 -27.04 -22.02
N GLU A 665 19.92 -26.84 -21.15
CA GLU A 665 21.24 -26.39 -21.58
C GLU A 665 22.03 -27.52 -22.26
N GLU A 666 21.91 -28.77 -21.78
CA GLU A 666 22.60 -29.94 -22.35
C GLU A 666 22.00 -30.46 -23.67
N SER A 667 20.74 -30.13 -23.98
CA SER A 667 20.04 -30.58 -25.21
C SER A 667 20.07 -29.56 -26.36
N SER A 668 20.72 -28.41 -26.19
CA SER A 668 20.83 -27.38 -27.22
C SER A 668 21.93 -27.73 -28.26
N ASP A 669 21.52 -27.81 -29.54
CA ASP A 669 22.38 -28.11 -30.70
C ASP A 669 23.64 -27.20 -30.74
N PRO A 670 24.87 -27.76 -30.83
CA PRO A 670 26.12 -26.99 -30.84
C PRO A 670 26.28 -25.98 -32.00
N ASN A 671 25.33 -25.89 -32.93
CA ASN A 671 25.33 -24.92 -34.04
C ASN A 671 24.42 -23.69 -33.85
N ASN A 672 23.77 -23.50 -32.71
CA ASN A 672 22.99 -22.28 -32.43
C ASN A 672 23.75 -21.40 -31.42
N PRO A 673 24.13 -20.14 -31.75
CA PRO A 673 24.92 -19.33 -30.84
C PRO A 673 24.02 -18.72 -29.76
N THR A 674 23.76 -19.48 -28.70
CA THR A 674 23.19 -18.97 -27.46
C THR A 674 24.30 -18.32 -26.63
N PHE A 675 24.04 -17.08 -26.23
CA PHE A 675 24.95 -16.19 -25.53
C PHE A 675 25.38 -16.76 -24.18
N THR A 676 26.67 -16.99 -23.97
CA THR A 676 27.24 -17.25 -22.64
C THR A 676 27.28 -15.94 -21.83
N PRO A 677 26.84 -15.91 -20.56
CA PRO A 677 27.07 -14.76 -19.71
C PRO A 677 28.54 -14.77 -19.28
N ALA A 678 29.33 -13.85 -19.84
CA ALA A 678 30.72 -13.65 -19.45
C ALA A 678 30.80 -13.17 -17.99
N VAL A 679 31.22 -14.07 -17.10
CA VAL A 679 31.75 -13.76 -15.79
C VAL A 679 33.17 -13.20 -15.95
N ASN A 680 33.47 -12.13 -15.19
CA ASN A 680 34.76 -11.45 -15.00
C ASN A 680 35.26 -10.56 -16.15
N VAL A 681 34.91 -9.28 -16.09
CA VAL A 681 35.76 -8.20 -16.63
C VAL A 681 36.29 -7.37 -15.46
N ARG A 682 37.62 -7.28 -15.37
CA ARG A 682 38.35 -6.49 -14.39
C ARG A 682 38.13 -5.00 -14.62
N LEU A 683 38.11 -4.25 -13.52
CA LEU A 683 37.63 -2.88 -13.36
C LEU A 683 38.54 -1.76 -13.92
N GLU A 684 39.39 -2.01 -14.91
CA GLU A 684 40.43 -1.04 -15.31
C GLU A 684 40.34 -0.48 -16.74
N ASP A 685 39.40 -0.91 -17.59
CA ASP A 685 39.39 -0.51 -19.03
C ASP A 685 38.20 0.37 -19.50
N LEU A 686 37.43 1.01 -18.61
CA LEU A 686 36.28 1.86 -18.98
C LEU A 686 36.55 3.37 -18.89
N ALA A 687 37.67 3.81 -19.47
CA ALA A 687 38.00 5.23 -19.62
C ALA A 687 38.38 5.60 -21.06
N ALA A 688 37.54 5.27 -22.05
CA ALA A 688 37.51 5.95 -23.35
C ALA A 688 36.39 5.39 -24.24
N ARG A 689 35.25 6.09 -24.36
CA ARG A 689 34.46 6.25 -25.61
C ARG A 689 33.22 7.11 -25.35
N GLY A 690 33.07 8.16 -26.15
CA GLY A 690 31.95 9.11 -26.15
C GLY A 690 30.68 8.59 -26.85
N PRO A 691 29.67 9.46 -27.01
CA PRO A 691 28.27 9.06 -27.11
C PRO A 691 27.81 8.85 -28.56
N ALA A 692 27.17 7.71 -28.87
CA ALA A 692 26.26 7.57 -30.01
C ALA A 692 25.48 6.24 -29.98
N ASN A 693 24.19 6.33 -30.35
CA ASN A 693 23.24 5.27 -30.72
C ASN A 693 22.65 4.40 -29.60
N THR A 694 21.55 4.92 -29.03
CA THR A 694 20.45 4.15 -28.44
C THR A 694 19.80 3.25 -29.50
N ARG A 695 20.08 1.94 -29.47
CA ARG A 695 19.19 0.93 -30.07
C ARG A 695 18.05 0.64 -29.09
N PRO A 696 16.82 0.38 -29.57
CA PRO A 696 15.72 0.01 -28.70
C PRO A 696 16.05 -1.32 -28.01
N ILE A 697 15.91 -1.34 -26.69
CA ILE A 697 15.98 -2.56 -25.89
C ILE A 697 14.74 -3.38 -26.28
N THR A 698 14.94 -4.41 -27.09
CA THR A 698 13.96 -5.48 -27.29
C THR A 698 13.74 -6.18 -25.96
N GLN A 699 12.47 -6.41 -25.63
CA GLN A 699 12.00 -7.12 -24.44
C GLN A 699 12.85 -8.35 -24.11
N PRO A 700 13.27 -8.56 -22.85
CA PRO A 700 13.59 -9.87 -22.34
C PRO A 700 12.39 -10.38 -21.53
N SER A 701 11.52 -11.15 -22.18
CA SER A 701 10.51 -11.96 -21.50
C SER A 701 10.26 -13.23 -22.32
N THR A 702 11.28 -14.08 -22.41
CA THR A 702 11.07 -15.49 -22.72
C THR A 702 11.16 -16.23 -21.40
N ALA A 703 10.02 -16.45 -20.76
CA ALA A 703 9.94 -17.51 -19.76
C ALA A 703 10.44 -18.82 -20.38
N PRO A 704 11.15 -19.68 -19.64
CA PRO A 704 11.61 -20.95 -20.17
C PRO A 704 10.42 -21.74 -20.72
N THR A 705 10.47 -22.10 -22.00
CA THR A 705 9.45 -22.92 -22.65
C THR A 705 9.77 -24.38 -22.37
N PHE A 706 9.16 -24.94 -21.32
CA PHE A 706 9.31 -26.34 -20.96
C PHE A 706 8.64 -27.29 -21.97
N SER A 707 9.27 -28.43 -22.24
CA SER A 707 8.70 -29.46 -23.11
C SER A 707 7.43 -30.09 -22.49
N PRO A 708 6.57 -30.75 -23.28
CA PRO A 708 5.41 -31.47 -22.73
C PRO A 708 5.79 -32.53 -21.68
N GLU A 709 6.93 -33.20 -21.88
CA GLU A 709 7.47 -34.21 -20.95
C GLU A 709 7.91 -33.56 -19.64
N ASP A 710 8.62 -32.41 -19.71
CA ASP A 710 9.02 -31.65 -18.53
C ASP A 710 7.80 -31.17 -17.74
N ARG A 711 6.75 -30.70 -18.42
CA ARG A 711 5.51 -30.28 -17.75
C ARG A 711 4.84 -31.43 -17.01
N GLU A 712 4.86 -32.63 -17.58
CA GLU A 712 4.32 -33.82 -16.93
C GLU A 712 5.14 -34.23 -15.71
N ALA A 713 6.47 -34.22 -15.82
CA ALA A 713 7.37 -34.45 -14.70
C ALA A 713 7.21 -33.39 -13.60
N MET A 714 7.05 -32.11 -13.95
CA MET A 714 6.73 -31.04 -12.99
C MET A 714 5.40 -31.28 -12.28
N ARG A 715 4.34 -31.74 -12.98
CA ARG A 715 3.07 -32.09 -12.33
C ARG A 715 3.23 -33.27 -11.35
N ARG A 716 4.03 -34.30 -11.70
CA ARG A 716 4.38 -35.39 -10.78
C ARG A 716 5.13 -34.89 -9.55
N LYS A 717 6.13 -34.03 -9.73
CA LYS A 717 6.88 -33.44 -8.62
C LYS A 717 6.02 -32.56 -7.72
N ALA A 718 5.13 -31.75 -8.29
CA ALA A 718 4.17 -30.94 -7.52
C ALA A 718 3.18 -31.83 -6.73
N SER A 719 2.73 -32.93 -7.34
CA SER A 719 1.90 -33.94 -6.67
C SER A 719 2.63 -34.62 -5.50
N ALA A 720 3.94 -34.87 -5.65
CA ALA A 720 4.77 -35.42 -4.58
C ALA A 720 4.88 -34.45 -3.39
N TRP A 721 5.08 -33.15 -3.66
CA TRP A 721 5.07 -32.12 -2.63
C TRP A 721 3.72 -32.07 -1.90
N TYR A 722 2.62 -32.25 -2.62
CA TYR A 722 1.28 -32.30 -2.03
C TYR A 722 1.10 -33.53 -1.15
N TYR A 723 1.44 -34.72 -1.66
CA TYR A 723 1.37 -35.97 -0.91
C TYR A 723 2.16 -35.91 0.40
N VAL A 724 3.43 -35.47 0.35
CA VAL A 724 4.28 -35.39 1.54
C VAL A 724 3.74 -34.43 2.61
N ALA A 725 2.97 -33.40 2.22
CA ALA A 725 2.36 -32.49 3.19
C ALA A 725 0.96 -32.91 3.68
N TYR A 726 0.23 -33.73 2.92
CA TYR A 726 -1.19 -34.03 3.19
C TYR A 726 -1.48 -35.49 3.52
N ALA A 727 -0.59 -36.44 3.21
CA ALA A 727 -0.77 -37.85 3.55
C ALA A 727 -0.66 -38.06 5.06
N GLN A 728 -1.52 -38.92 5.61
CA GLN A 728 -1.59 -39.14 7.05
C GLN A 728 -0.29 -39.77 7.58
N GLU A 729 0.24 -40.79 6.89
CA GLU A 729 1.48 -41.46 7.28
C GLU A 729 2.69 -40.52 7.34
N GLU A 730 2.79 -39.58 6.39
CA GLU A 730 3.89 -38.59 6.33
C GLU A 730 3.82 -37.62 7.52
N ARG A 731 2.61 -37.12 7.83
CA ARG A 731 2.41 -36.22 8.97
C ARG A 731 2.71 -36.90 10.30
N GLU A 732 2.25 -38.14 10.49
CA GLU A 732 2.50 -38.90 11.72
C GLU A 732 4.00 -39.16 11.92
N ALA A 733 4.76 -39.35 10.82
CA ALA A 733 6.21 -39.53 10.86
C ALA A 733 6.97 -38.25 11.26
N GLU A 734 6.49 -37.06 10.87
CA GLU A 734 7.13 -35.77 11.19
C GLU A 734 6.75 -35.20 12.57
N GLY A 735 5.76 -35.79 13.25
CA GLY A 735 5.34 -35.40 14.60
C GLY A 735 4.84 -33.96 14.66
N ALA A 736 5.40 -33.13 15.56
CA ALA A 736 4.96 -31.74 15.76
C ALA A 736 5.18 -30.82 14.55
N HIS A 737 6.00 -31.23 13.57
CA HIS A 737 6.23 -30.49 12.32
C HIS A 737 5.30 -30.94 11.17
N GLY A 738 4.57 -32.05 11.34
CA GLY A 738 3.68 -32.60 10.31
C GLY A 738 2.44 -31.74 10.00
N ASP A 739 2.10 -30.78 10.85
CA ASP A 739 0.88 -29.95 10.72
C ASP A 739 1.10 -28.63 9.93
N MET A 740 2.08 -28.61 9.01
CA MET A 740 2.37 -27.47 8.11
C MET A 740 1.97 -27.83 6.68
N PHE A 741 1.15 -26.98 6.04
CA PHE A 741 0.41 -27.34 4.82
C PHE A 741 0.68 -26.45 3.61
N SER A 742 1.42 -25.34 3.77
CA SER A 742 1.60 -24.35 2.72
C SER A 742 2.70 -24.68 1.69
N PHE A 743 3.57 -25.65 1.99
CA PHE A 743 4.69 -26.06 1.13
C PHE A 743 4.31 -26.38 -0.34
N PRO A 744 3.37 -27.30 -0.63
CA PRO A 744 3.04 -27.65 -2.01
C PRO A 744 2.47 -26.48 -2.83
N TRP A 745 1.81 -25.54 -2.16
CA TRP A 745 1.16 -24.40 -2.80
C TRP A 745 2.14 -23.31 -3.27
N ILE A 746 3.44 -23.49 -3.03
CA ILE A 746 4.49 -22.76 -3.76
C ILE A 746 4.35 -23.00 -5.26
N MET A 747 3.98 -24.23 -5.67
CA MET A 747 3.75 -24.65 -7.05
C MET A 747 2.25 -24.76 -7.37
N HIS A 748 1.45 -23.80 -6.88
CA HIS A 748 0.00 -23.77 -7.08
C HIS A 748 -0.43 -23.85 -8.55
N ASP A 749 0.39 -23.34 -9.46
CA ASP A 749 0.19 -23.36 -10.91
C ASP A 749 0.05 -24.79 -11.44
N HIS A 750 0.98 -25.69 -11.08
CA HIS A 750 0.91 -27.10 -11.49
C HIS A 750 -0.22 -27.86 -10.79
N LEU A 751 -0.45 -27.63 -9.49
CA LEU A 751 -1.57 -28.26 -8.77
C LEU A 751 -2.93 -27.84 -9.34
N CYS A 752 -3.08 -26.55 -9.68
CA CYS A 752 -4.29 -26.07 -10.35
C CYS A 752 -4.45 -26.66 -11.75
N GLU A 753 -3.36 -26.93 -12.47
CA GLU A 753 -3.38 -27.59 -13.78
C GLU A 753 -3.90 -29.02 -13.66
N ILE A 754 -3.39 -29.81 -12.70
CA ILE A 754 -3.85 -31.17 -12.42
C ILE A 754 -5.36 -31.17 -12.12
N ALA A 755 -5.80 -30.30 -11.20
CA ALA A 755 -7.21 -30.18 -10.84
C ALA A 755 -8.09 -29.82 -12.05
N LYS A 756 -7.64 -28.90 -12.92
CA LYS A 756 -8.38 -28.51 -14.13
C LYS A 756 -8.50 -29.66 -15.13
N ILE A 757 -7.40 -30.36 -15.42
CA ILE A 757 -7.38 -31.52 -16.34
C ILE A 757 -8.42 -32.55 -15.92
N ARG A 758 -8.44 -32.88 -14.62
CA ARG A 758 -9.35 -33.91 -14.12
C ARG A 758 -10.80 -33.45 -14.05
N ARG A 759 -11.02 -32.17 -13.74
CA ARG A 759 -12.36 -31.56 -13.82
C ARG A 759 -12.91 -31.56 -15.24
N GLU A 760 -12.08 -31.29 -16.25
CA GLU A 760 -12.46 -31.39 -17.66
C GLU A 760 -12.78 -32.83 -18.07
N ALA A 761 -11.99 -33.80 -17.59
CA ALA A 761 -12.24 -35.23 -17.80
C ALA A 761 -13.58 -35.67 -17.17
N GLU A 762 -13.88 -35.24 -15.95
CA GLU A 762 -15.14 -35.54 -15.25
C GLU A 762 -16.35 -34.90 -15.95
N ASN A 763 -16.24 -33.64 -16.36
CA ASN A 763 -17.29 -32.96 -17.13
C ASN A 763 -17.53 -33.65 -18.48
N SER A 764 -16.47 -34.10 -19.15
CA SER A 764 -16.57 -34.84 -20.42
C SER A 764 -17.21 -36.22 -20.23
N ALA A 765 -16.86 -36.93 -19.15
CA ALA A 765 -17.48 -38.19 -18.77
C ALA A 765 -18.97 -38.01 -18.46
N THR A 766 -19.33 -36.97 -17.71
CA THR A 766 -20.73 -36.64 -17.37
C THR A 766 -21.55 -36.25 -18.60
N PHE A 767 -20.96 -35.49 -19.53
CA PHE A 767 -21.58 -35.15 -20.82
C PHE A 767 -21.82 -36.40 -21.68
N ASN A 768 -20.86 -37.32 -21.73
CA ASN A 768 -21.00 -38.58 -22.47
C ASN A 768 -22.05 -39.51 -21.85
N VAL A 769 -22.22 -39.51 -20.52
CA VAL A 769 -23.27 -40.28 -19.83
C VAL A 769 -24.67 -39.70 -20.09
N LEU A 770 -24.82 -38.37 -20.11
CA LEU A 770 -26.08 -37.71 -20.46
C LEU A 770 -26.50 -37.98 -21.92
N TYR A 771 -25.55 -37.95 -22.86
CA TYR A 771 -25.80 -38.30 -24.27
C TYR A 771 -26.05 -39.80 -24.50
N ALA A 772 -25.50 -40.68 -23.66
CA ALA A 772 -25.79 -42.11 -23.72
C ALA A 772 -27.16 -42.47 -23.11
N ALA A 773 -27.69 -41.62 -22.21
CA ALA A 773 -29.02 -41.78 -21.61
C ALA A 773 -30.15 -41.28 -22.54
N ASP A 774 -29.89 -40.26 -23.36
CA ASP A 774 -30.76 -39.87 -24.47
C ASP A 774 -30.49 -40.75 -25.71
N GLY A 775 -30.84 -42.03 -25.58
CA GLY A 775 -30.90 -42.98 -26.69
C GLY A 775 -31.99 -42.62 -27.71
N ALA A 776 -31.84 -41.50 -28.41
CA ALA A 776 -32.55 -41.23 -29.64
C ALA A 776 -31.70 -41.77 -30.79
N ALA A 777 -32.14 -42.90 -31.35
CA ALA A 777 -31.59 -43.45 -32.58
C ALA A 777 -31.50 -42.37 -33.68
N PRO A 778 -30.48 -42.40 -34.56
CA PRO A 778 -30.48 -41.55 -35.73
C PRO A 778 -31.73 -41.89 -36.55
N ARG A 779 -32.63 -40.91 -36.74
CA ARG A 779 -33.61 -41.00 -37.82
C ARG A 779 -32.86 -40.73 -39.10
N ASP A 780 -32.62 -41.77 -39.87
CA ASP A 780 -32.54 -41.67 -41.32
C ASP A 780 -33.87 -41.10 -41.81
N ASP A 781 -33.85 -39.86 -42.32
CA ASP A 781 -34.76 -39.39 -43.37
C ASP A 781 -34.27 -38.02 -43.89
N CYS A 782 -33.86 -38.03 -45.16
CA CYS A 782 -33.72 -36.94 -46.16
C CYS A 782 -32.92 -35.66 -45.85
#